data_AF-A0A7J4JTN6-F1
#
_entry.id   AF-A0A7J4JTN6-F1
#
_cell.length_a   1.000
_cell.length_b   1.000
_cell.length_c   1.000
_cell.angle_alpha   90.00
_cell.angle_beta   90.00
_cell.angle_gamma   90.00
#
_symmetry.space_group_name_H-M   'P 1'
#
loop_
_entity.id
_entity.type
_entity.pdbx_description
1 polymer ?
#
loop_
_entity_poly.entity_id
_entity_poly.type
_entity_poly.pdbx_seq_one_letter_code
_entity_poly.pdbx_strand_id
1 'polypeptide(L)'
;MRCRIVFSLAALLLASVALEVFSPPAQALSEYGFLLENKPLGFSYYSLYPKSCSGFSKANLSLASNARGDFAFSKASQALNDLRKAKAHALLQPTFLTIGTLAAYRQYSSLCFAYGQKALKESVEAAKEGLSIIDGHSAKLEKMIGPEFQGFAGGIISELGEAKYAIEKRNSSGKGFGSQFVKTIQIVNFTPSSRAIAAAVQALVGKASLLESEVSLDDRVSQAIFLLEREMETLREQNGLLKIQVKSLKDALQAEKIRGIGEDAFYLVGKAEAISAEYDLESFEQDFRKADEDEKTASEKLSQAEADLKKADAGYASRAIEKMRGANALLQGAQETLGAMAERSQALESGLKKRLLQEKASVEQMMQNANAFAAANARSLLAKGLQPSALATRGERILFYLQKITEMQDLQAILGETVGESELKDRVKAKAGVLRELVERALRDAPLEFEQNRLGEIEASLATASIEEYPFFNGQLDELHSSAIAMLYGKYSALGEKYGKALFLSPFLGEAQQQKVLQLQGFFETGDINVEDAAGSLRKIGGTLDEIISQAEAKIPAILQKHLLDQASVEKQFDTPTVGEETTVRHKITFRNLLPLSTPKQIELNVQVPPTAGITQKGEGMTIGAKSVFLSGVAEGGEYSVEFETLEKIAGIKKSQLKVVSADLLEANAEEKIVFTSTEDTEVLLLLNRPFPLEYAEADSGKTMFFSGESSSEIRALVSAAKGENQVSFNYAIPNPVALNRSSRTIQNGNESLFEMDFQLESKYAELHGFKASLTEEACEPQSGPAQPTVSGSANAKVSVDGGIMEIIFEEDEFKKLETKEARVFLHCIPQSQFPAGNGLGQVETSSPNAYPDPALAKELWNQVGEIGKACAECVAQAKKQLLLGDLAQAEIELQTARQKAAEKQDSLAAESRAFQTLSQDFEGFRDDTLEAIAEFDKAFTPSEENAWELGKNLLHQQGKKTKGGLEKLLAAGPKAKNSLQLNSTLGQAKAKLESLMQTLTQQREKAQQEIELAEEKQTQFGNAETKGILAKAQDLSSEGMHFTGWTVARDLNKLFKKQEAGQGKGEEGNSIVLGAAGAFVLIALAFFFLRRKPPENTEGSGLGQEGFANGIS
;
A
#
# COMPACT_ATOMS: atom_id res chain seq x y z
N MET A 1 5.44 -88.67 40.55
CA MET A 1 5.49 -87.26 40.98
C MET A 1 6.70 -86.52 40.40
N ARG A 2 6.81 -86.40 39.06
CA ARG A 2 7.91 -85.67 38.38
C ARG A 2 7.50 -84.97 37.07
N CYS A 3 6.21 -84.63 36.89
CA CYS A 3 5.69 -83.96 35.68
C CYS A 3 4.96 -82.61 35.93
N ARG A 4 5.11 -81.97 37.11
CA ARG A 4 4.44 -80.67 37.39
C ARG A 4 5.37 -79.48 37.68
N ILE A 5 6.69 -79.68 37.69
CA ILE A 5 7.65 -78.58 38.00
C ILE A 5 8.23 -77.94 36.73
N VAL A 6 8.17 -78.61 35.56
CA VAL A 6 8.74 -78.07 34.31
C VAL A 6 7.80 -77.09 33.60
N PHE A 7 6.48 -77.18 33.80
CA PHE A 7 5.52 -76.25 33.18
C PHE A 7 5.48 -74.87 33.86
N SER A 8 5.77 -74.77 35.16
CA SER A 8 5.76 -73.48 35.87
C SER A 8 7.05 -72.67 35.71
N LEU A 9 8.20 -73.32 35.47
CA LEU A 9 9.43 -72.59 35.14
C LEU A 9 9.45 -72.13 33.67
N ALA A 10 8.90 -72.92 32.74
CA ALA A 10 8.78 -72.51 31.34
C ALA A 10 7.77 -71.36 31.16
N ALA A 11 6.65 -71.36 31.91
CA ALA A 11 5.68 -70.26 31.88
C ALA A 11 6.21 -68.98 32.55
N LEU A 12 7.04 -69.07 33.59
CA LEU A 12 7.69 -67.89 34.18
C LEU A 12 8.81 -67.33 33.29
N LEU A 13 9.58 -68.19 32.61
CA LEU A 13 10.62 -67.76 31.65
C LEU A 13 10.03 -67.22 30.34
N LEU A 14 8.91 -67.78 29.86
CA LEU A 14 8.18 -67.23 28.71
C LEU A 14 7.42 -65.95 29.06
N ALA A 15 6.93 -65.78 30.30
CA ALA A 15 6.34 -64.51 30.74
C ALA A 15 7.41 -63.43 30.97
N SER A 16 8.62 -63.76 31.41
CA SER A 16 9.72 -62.79 31.53
C SER A 16 10.33 -62.41 30.18
N VAL A 17 10.39 -63.34 29.22
CA VAL A 17 10.91 -63.06 27.86
C VAL A 17 9.85 -62.40 26.96
N ALA A 18 8.56 -62.70 27.12
CA ALA A 18 7.48 -61.99 26.42
C ALA A 18 7.26 -60.55 26.94
N LEU A 19 7.77 -60.22 28.13
CA LEU A 19 7.81 -58.85 28.65
C LEU A 19 9.04 -58.05 28.18
N GLU A 20 10.02 -58.68 27.51
CA GLU A 20 11.23 -58.01 27.03
C GLU A 20 11.30 -57.86 25.49
N VAL A 21 10.34 -58.38 24.72
CA VAL A 21 10.40 -58.38 23.23
C VAL A 21 9.32 -57.51 22.54
N PHE A 22 8.39 -56.89 23.26
CA PHE A 22 7.63 -55.79 22.67
C PHE A 22 8.44 -54.51 22.79
N SER A 23 9.09 -54.08 21.71
CA SER A 23 9.69 -52.76 21.57
C SER A 23 8.59 -51.67 21.53
N PRO A 24 8.42 -50.82 22.56
CA PRO A 24 7.58 -49.64 22.47
C PRO A 24 8.37 -48.31 22.57
N PRO A 25 9.71 -48.20 22.40
CA PRO A 25 10.32 -46.88 22.50
C PRO A 25 10.02 -46.03 21.26
N ALA A 26 9.69 -46.62 20.11
CA ALA A 26 9.35 -45.87 18.89
C ALA A 26 7.89 -45.36 18.85
N GLN A 27 6.93 -46.11 19.41
CA GLN A 27 5.53 -45.66 19.48
C GLN A 27 5.30 -44.64 20.60
N ALA A 28 5.98 -44.75 21.75
CA ALA A 28 5.92 -43.74 22.81
C ALA A 28 6.53 -42.37 22.39
N LEU A 29 7.47 -42.38 21.44
CA LEU A 29 8.06 -41.17 20.86
C LEU A 29 7.13 -40.48 19.84
N SER A 30 6.29 -41.24 19.14
CA SER A 30 5.26 -40.69 18.24
C SER A 30 4.10 -40.05 19.01
N GLU A 31 3.88 -40.49 20.25
CA GLU A 31 2.76 -40.04 21.06
C GLU A 31 2.93 -38.59 21.55
N TYR A 32 4.15 -38.09 21.81
CA TYR A 32 4.34 -36.67 22.17
C TYR A 32 3.97 -35.66 21.07
N GLY A 33 3.58 -36.13 19.87
CA GLY A 33 2.81 -35.33 18.90
C GLY A 33 1.49 -34.78 19.48
N PHE A 34 0.95 -35.34 20.57
CA PHE A 34 -0.21 -34.78 21.29
C PHE A 34 0.07 -33.41 21.93
N LEU A 35 1.33 -33.03 22.16
CA LEU A 35 1.64 -31.65 22.59
C LEU A 35 1.23 -30.65 21.49
N LEU A 36 1.14 -31.10 20.24
CA LEU A 36 0.67 -30.32 19.10
C LEU A 36 -0.82 -30.57 18.76
N GLU A 37 -1.35 -31.78 18.98
CA GLU A 37 -2.76 -32.14 18.67
C GLU A 37 -3.64 -32.38 19.92
N ASN A 38 -4.87 -31.84 19.93
CA ASN A 38 -5.87 -32.01 21.00
C ASN A 38 -6.45 -33.44 21.06
N LYS A 39 -5.64 -34.46 21.37
CA LYS A 39 -6.10 -35.85 21.57
C LYS A 39 -6.04 -36.26 23.05
N PRO A 40 -7.02 -37.03 23.56
CA PRO A 40 -6.98 -37.57 24.93
C PRO A 40 -5.88 -38.63 25.07
N LEU A 41 -5.23 -38.68 26.23
CA LEU A 41 -4.16 -39.65 26.51
C LEU A 41 -4.72 -41.08 26.57
N GLY A 42 -4.07 -42.01 25.87
CA GLY A 42 -4.40 -43.44 25.90
C GLY A 42 -4.02 -44.12 27.24
N PHE A 43 -4.76 -45.16 27.62
CA PHE A 43 -4.60 -45.87 28.90
C PHE A 43 -3.24 -46.60 29.06
N SER A 44 -2.58 -46.95 27.95
CA SER A 44 -1.25 -47.60 27.90
C SER A 44 -0.13 -46.75 28.55
N TYR A 45 -0.30 -45.43 28.54
CA TYR A 45 0.67 -44.45 29.01
C TYR A 45 0.90 -44.48 30.54
N TYR A 46 -0.09 -44.94 31.31
CA TYR A 46 -0.03 -44.98 32.78
C TYR A 46 0.78 -46.16 33.34
N SER A 47 1.22 -47.09 32.50
CA SER A 47 1.92 -48.32 32.92
C SER A 47 3.46 -48.21 32.96
N LEU A 48 4.03 -47.14 32.42
CA LEU A 48 5.47 -46.95 32.19
C LEU A 48 6.09 -45.78 32.97
N TYR A 49 5.58 -45.45 34.16
CA TYR A 49 6.17 -44.37 34.95
C TYR A 49 7.57 -44.74 35.49
N PRO A 50 8.58 -43.86 35.37
CA PRO A 50 9.86 -44.03 36.06
C PRO A 50 9.61 -44.21 37.56
N LYS A 51 10.38 -45.10 38.21
CA LYS A 51 10.25 -45.35 39.66
C LYS A 51 10.48 -44.10 40.54
N SER A 52 10.91 -42.95 40.00
CA SER A 52 11.24 -41.74 40.79
C SER A 52 10.60 -40.45 40.27
N CYS A 53 9.84 -39.78 41.15
CA CYS A 53 9.29 -38.42 40.94
C CYS A 53 10.28 -37.31 41.32
N SER A 54 11.50 -37.65 41.75
CA SER A 54 12.45 -36.72 42.37
C SER A 54 12.86 -35.51 41.51
N GLY A 55 12.62 -35.54 40.20
CA GLY A 55 12.85 -34.40 39.32
C GLY A 55 11.88 -33.24 39.57
N PHE A 56 10.64 -33.51 40.01
CA PHE A 56 9.65 -32.46 40.33
C PHE A 56 9.94 -31.77 41.67
N SER A 57 10.57 -32.46 42.63
CA SER A 57 10.87 -31.89 43.96
C SER A 57 11.85 -30.72 43.89
N LYS A 58 12.67 -30.66 42.84
CA LYS A 58 13.65 -29.58 42.56
C LYS A 58 13.14 -28.53 41.57
N ALA A 59 11.88 -28.60 41.14
CA ALA A 59 11.32 -27.62 40.21
C ALA A 59 11.23 -26.22 40.84
N ASN A 60 11.75 -25.21 40.13
CA ASN A 60 11.50 -23.80 40.34
C ASN A 60 10.09 -23.45 39.81
N LEU A 61 9.34 -22.63 40.55
CA LEU A 61 7.88 -22.44 40.41
C LEU A 61 7.49 -20.97 40.23
N SER A 62 8.38 -20.19 39.60
CA SER A 62 8.16 -18.78 39.31
C SER A 62 7.72 -18.58 37.86
N LEU A 63 6.68 -17.76 37.70
CA LEU A 63 6.19 -17.29 36.39
C LEU A 63 7.22 -16.31 35.80
N ALA A 64 7.18 -16.15 34.48
CA ALA A 64 7.90 -15.09 33.78
C ALA A 64 7.69 -13.72 34.45
N SER A 65 8.75 -12.91 34.52
CA SER A 65 8.78 -11.61 35.23
C SER A 65 7.75 -10.61 34.72
N ASN A 66 7.46 -10.71 33.43
CA ASN A 66 6.68 -9.79 32.62
C ASN A 66 5.33 -10.38 32.19
N ALA A 67 4.89 -11.52 32.75
CA ALA A 67 3.62 -12.12 32.36
C ALA A 67 2.44 -11.18 32.70
N ARG A 68 1.61 -10.83 31.70
CA ARG A 68 0.47 -9.91 31.83
C ARG A 68 -0.84 -10.68 31.82
N GLY A 69 -1.84 -10.25 32.59
CA GLY A 69 -3.11 -10.98 32.79
C GLY A 69 -3.92 -11.24 31.51
N ASP A 70 -3.69 -10.45 30.47
CA ASP A 70 -4.32 -10.48 29.15
C ASP A 70 -3.56 -11.32 28.11
N PHE A 71 -2.36 -11.85 28.42
CA PHE A 71 -1.52 -12.60 27.48
C PHE A 71 -1.24 -14.02 27.98
N ALA A 72 -2.09 -15.00 27.60
CA ALA A 72 -1.96 -16.42 27.93
C ALA A 72 -1.73 -16.78 29.42
N PHE A 73 -1.97 -15.81 30.32
CA PHE A 73 -1.57 -15.86 31.73
C PHE A 73 -2.35 -16.88 32.55
N SER A 74 -3.64 -17.06 32.25
CA SER A 74 -4.50 -18.04 32.93
C SER A 74 -3.91 -19.45 32.80
N LYS A 75 -3.55 -19.85 31.57
CA LYS A 75 -2.98 -21.17 31.28
C LYS A 75 -1.56 -21.32 31.82
N ALA A 76 -0.72 -20.28 31.71
CA ALA A 76 0.62 -20.28 32.28
C ALA A 76 0.59 -20.41 33.82
N SER A 77 -0.35 -19.74 34.48
CA SER A 77 -0.58 -19.85 35.93
C SER A 77 -1.09 -21.24 36.32
N GLN A 78 -2.02 -21.81 35.54
CA GLN A 78 -2.54 -23.16 35.74
C GLN A 78 -1.44 -24.22 35.56
N ALA A 79 -0.56 -24.06 34.57
CA ALA A 79 0.60 -24.91 34.36
C ALA A 79 1.53 -24.95 35.58
N LEU A 80 1.87 -23.78 36.14
CA LEU A 80 2.69 -23.71 37.35
C LEU A 80 1.97 -24.26 38.58
N ASN A 81 0.66 -24.05 38.71
CA ASN A 81 -0.15 -24.62 39.79
C ASN A 81 -0.14 -26.16 39.75
N ASP A 82 -0.29 -26.75 38.58
CA ASP A 82 -0.25 -28.20 38.43
C ASP A 82 1.19 -28.74 38.62
N LEU A 83 2.22 -27.97 38.25
CA LEU A 83 3.61 -28.31 38.59
C LEU A 83 3.88 -28.24 40.11
N ARG A 84 3.23 -27.33 40.85
CA ARG A 84 3.28 -27.29 42.33
C ARG A 84 2.66 -28.53 42.94
N LYS A 85 1.52 -29.00 42.41
CA LYS A 85 0.89 -30.25 42.87
C LYS A 85 1.77 -31.46 42.59
N ALA A 86 2.39 -31.52 41.41
CA ALA A 86 3.36 -32.55 41.06
C ALA A 86 4.56 -32.56 42.03
N LYS A 87 5.09 -31.38 42.38
CA LYS A 87 6.16 -31.20 43.38
C LYS A 87 5.74 -31.68 44.77
N ALA A 88 4.53 -31.35 45.23
CA ALA A 88 4.02 -31.77 46.53
C ALA A 88 3.93 -33.30 46.64
N HIS A 89 3.36 -33.97 45.63
CA HIS A 89 3.29 -35.44 45.59
C HIS A 89 4.68 -36.09 45.46
N ALA A 90 5.62 -35.46 44.73
CA ALA A 90 6.99 -35.93 44.61
C ALA A 90 7.80 -35.84 45.92
N LEU A 91 7.51 -34.86 46.79
CA LEU A 91 8.13 -34.75 48.11
C LEU A 91 7.59 -35.79 49.11
N LEU A 92 6.33 -36.21 48.95
CA LEU A 92 5.69 -37.23 49.78
C LEU A 92 5.99 -38.66 49.31
N GLN A 93 6.31 -38.87 48.04
CA GLN A 93 6.61 -40.20 47.48
C GLN A 93 7.65 -41.01 48.30
N PRO A 94 8.82 -40.45 48.70
CA PRO A 94 9.88 -41.23 49.36
C PRO A 94 9.51 -41.72 50.77
N THR A 95 8.54 -41.09 51.44
CA THR A 95 8.16 -41.45 52.82
C THR A 95 7.39 -42.77 52.90
N PHE A 96 6.93 -43.31 51.76
CA PHE A 96 6.17 -44.55 51.66
C PHE A 96 6.97 -45.72 51.05
N LEU A 97 8.30 -45.64 51.04
CA LEU A 97 9.18 -46.68 50.50
C LEU A 97 9.41 -47.84 51.51
N THR A 98 8.34 -48.50 51.98
CA THR A 98 8.42 -49.74 52.78
C THR A 98 7.56 -50.85 52.18
N ILE A 99 7.85 -52.12 52.48
CA ILE A 99 7.13 -53.29 51.94
C ILE A 99 5.61 -53.21 52.20
N GLY A 100 5.20 -52.66 53.35
CA GLY A 100 3.78 -52.48 53.73
C GLY A 100 3.10 -51.23 53.14
N THR A 101 3.84 -50.30 52.54
CA THR A 101 3.30 -49.02 52.02
C THR A 101 3.55 -48.83 50.51
N LEU A 102 4.00 -49.87 49.82
CA LEU A 102 4.31 -49.87 48.38
C LEU A 102 3.11 -49.43 47.49
N ALA A 103 1.87 -49.72 47.90
CA ALA A 103 0.67 -49.27 47.20
C ALA A 103 0.54 -47.73 47.24
N ALA A 104 0.75 -47.11 48.40
CA ALA A 104 0.78 -45.64 48.54
C ALA A 104 1.94 -45.04 47.75
N TYR A 105 3.13 -45.65 47.81
CA TYR A 105 4.27 -45.23 46.99
C TYR A 105 3.94 -45.18 45.49
N ARG A 106 3.30 -46.23 44.96
CA ARG A 106 2.85 -46.27 43.55
C ARG A 106 1.76 -45.24 43.24
N GLN A 107 0.81 -45.02 44.16
CA GLN A 107 -0.24 -44.02 44.01
C GLN A 107 0.32 -42.60 43.93
N TYR A 108 1.21 -42.21 44.85
CA TYR A 108 1.88 -40.90 44.82
C TYR A 108 2.79 -40.75 43.59
N SER A 109 3.36 -41.86 43.09
CA SER A 109 4.12 -41.86 41.83
C SER A 109 3.23 -41.54 40.63
N SER A 110 2.05 -42.17 40.54
CA SER A 110 1.08 -41.90 39.48
C SER A 110 0.58 -40.45 39.53
N LEU A 111 0.22 -39.95 40.71
CA LEU A 111 -0.26 -38.58 40.90
C LEU A 111 0.80 -37.53 40.54
N CYS A 112 2.07 -37.74 40.91
CA CYS A 112 3.13 -36.78 40.59
C CYS A 112 3.28 -36.59 39.06
N PHE A 113 3.23 -37.68 38.29
CA PHE A 113 3.40 -37.64 36.84
C PHE A 113 2.12 -37.18 36.13
N ALA A 114 0.93 -37.53 36.64
CA ALA A 114 -0.33 -37.02 36.11
C ALA A 114 -0.41 -35.49 36.19
N TYR A 115 -0.07 -34.90 37.35
CA TYR A 115 0.00 -33.44 37.49
C TYR A 115 1.15 -32.82 36.69
N GLY A 116 2.30 -33.51 36.56
CA GLY A 116 3.41 -33.05 35.71
C GLY A 116 3.06 -33.00 34.22
N GLN A 117 2.33 -33.99 33.71
CA GLN A 117 1.81 -34.01 32.35
C GLN A 117 0.76 -32.93 32.12
N LYS A 118 -0.14 -32.73 33.09
CA LYS A 118 -1.12 -31.64 33.04
C LYS A 118 -0.44 -30.28 33.00
N ALA A 119 0.57 -30.07 33.83
CA ALA A 119 1.40 -28.86 33.80
C ALA A 119 2.07 -28.63 32.44
N LEU A 120 2.62 -29.69 31.83
CA LEU A 120 3.22 -29.61 30.50
C LEU A 120 2.18 -29.26 29.43
N LYS A 121 1.00 -29.89 29.46
CA LYS A 121 -0.09 -29.58 28.53
C LYS A 121 -0.51 -28.11 28.61
N GLU A 122 -0.79 -27.62 29.81
CA GLU A 122 -1.21 -26.23 30.04
C GLU A 122 -0.11 -25.24 29.62
N SER A 123 1.18 -25.58 29.82
CA SER A 123 2.29 -24.73 29.38
C SER A 123 2.43 -24.65 27.86
N VAL A 124 2.12 -25.73 27.14
CA VAL A 124 2.11 -25.73 25.67
C VAL A 124 0.90 -24.97 25.13
N GLU A 125 -0.27 -25.13 25.76
CA GLU A 125 -1.44 -24.34 25.39
C GLU A 125 -1.22 -22.83 25.63
N ALA A 126 -0.54 -22.45 26.71
CA ALA A 126 -0.16 -21.06 26.97
C ALA A 126 0.77 -20.51 25.87
N ALA A 127 1.77 -21.26 25.43
CA ALA A 127 2.65 -20.85 24.34
C ALA A 127 1.90 -20.73 23.00
N LYS A 128 0.98 -21.66 22.69
CA LYS A 128 0.12 -21.56 21.48
C LYS A 128 -0.75 -20.32 21.51
N GLU A 129 -1.33 -20.01 22.66
CA GLU A 129 -2.16 -18.81 22.85
C GLU A 129 -1.31 -17.53 22.73
N GLY A 130 -0.10 -17.49 23.30
CA GLY A 130 0.83 -16.38 23.16
C GLY A 130 1.22 -16.10 21.71
N LEU A 131 1.58 -17.15 20.95
CA LEU A 131 1.86 -17.03 19.51
C LEU A 131 0.65 -16.54 18.71
N SER A 132 -0.56 -17.04 19.02
CA SER A 132 -1.78 -16.60 18.33
C SER A 132 -2.08 -15.11 18.57
N ILE A 133 -1.77 -14.58 19.77
CA ILE A 133 -1.95 -13.15 20.06
C ILE A 133 -0.93 -12.32 19.27
N ILE A 134 0.34 -12.76 19.24
CA ILE A 134 1.39 -12.11 18.44
C ILE A 134 1.00 -12.11 16.97
N ASP A 135 0.53 -13.22 16.42
CA ASP A 135 0.09 -13.32 15.01
C ASP A 135 -1.05 -12.35 14.72
N GLY A 136 -2.02 -12.21 15.64
CA GLY A 136 -3.11 -11.25 15.51
C GLY A 136 -2.64 -9.80 15.46
N HIS A 137 -1.75 -9.40 16.37
CA HIS A 137 -1.17 -8.05 16.38
C HIS A 137 -0.21 -7.81 15.21
N SER A 138 0.55 -8.83 14.80
CA SER A 138 1.46 -8.76 13.66
C SER A 138 0.69 -8.57 12.36
N ALA A 139 -0.40 -9.32 12.16
CA ALA A 139 -1.28 -9.15 11.01
C ALA A 139 -1.94 -7.75 10.99
N LYS A 140 -2.29 -7.20 12.17
CA LYS A 140 -2.77 -5.81 12.27
C LYS A 140 -1.66 -4.83 11.85
N LEU A 141 -0.43 -5.03 12.33
CA LEU A 141 0.72 -4.18 12.00
C LEU A 141 1.08 -4.25 10.50
N GLU A 142 1.11 -5.45 9.91
CA GLU A 142 1.32 -5.67 8.47
C GLU A 142 0.23 -5.02 7.63
N LYS A 143 -1.03 -5.04 8.09
CA LYS A 143 -2.11 -4.29 7.42
C LYS A 143 -1.95 -2.78 7.55
N MET A 144 -1.43 -2.28 8.67
CA MET A 144 -1.20 -0.84 8.87
C MET A 144 -0.07 -0.30 7.98
N ILE A 145 0.89 -1.14 7.60
CA ILE A 145 2.18 -0.71 7.04
C ILE A 145 2.36 -1.24 5.62
N GLY A 146 2.61 -0.35 4.67
CA GLY A 146 2.92 -0.72 3.30
C GLY A 146 4.33 -1.30 3.16
N PRO A 147 4.62 -2.07 2.10
CA PRO A 147 5.93 -2.68 1.86
C PRO A 147 7.09 -1.65 1.76
N GLU A 148 6.78 -0.39 1.49
CA GLU A 148 7.76 0.70 1.36
C GLU A 148 7.96 1.54 2.64
N PHE A 149 7.27 1.23 3.74
CA PHE A 149 7.35 2.05 4.95
C PHE A 149 8.65 1.80 5.75
N GLN A 150 9.54 2.79 5.79
CA GLN A 150 10.89 2.67 6.39
C GLN A 150 10.99 3.12 7.86
N GLY A 151 9.89 3.12 8.63
CA GLY A 151 9.86 3.54 10.04
C GLY A 151 10.17 2.44 11.07
N PHE A 152 10.16 2.80 12.37
CA PHE A 152 10.31 1.86 13.52
C PHE A 152 9.44 0.60 13.38
N ALA A 153 8.23 0.79 12.87
CA ALA A 153 7.25 -0.26 12.70
C ALA A 153 7.57 -1.22 11.53
N GLY A 154 8.25 -0.75 10.47
CA GLY A 154 8.81 -1.61 9.42
C GLY A 154 10.00 -2.45 9.92
N GLY A 155 10.81 -1.89 10.83
CA GLY A 155 11.85 -2.65 11.54
C GLY A 155 11.28 -3.83 12.34
N ILE A 156 10.14 -3.62 13.02
CA ILE A 156 9.47 -4.66 13.81
C ILE A 156 8.86 -5.74 12.91
N ILE A 157 8.30 -5.41 11.75
CA ILE A 157 7.83 -6.42 10.78
C ILE A 157 9.00 -7.30 10.31
N SER A 158 10.18 -6.74 10.08
CA SER A 158 11.38 -7.53 9.75
C SER A 158 11.78 -8.47 10.91
N GLU A 159 11.74 -7.98 12.16
CA GLU A 159 12.00 -8.84 13.34
C GLU A 159 10.96 -9.96 13.50
N LEU A 160 9.69 -9.66 13.20
CA LEU A 160 8.60 -10.63 13.19
C LEU A 160 8.77 -11.68 12.09
N GLY A 161 9.17 -11.26 10.88
CA GLY A 161 9.52 -12.15 9.78
C GLY A 161 10.66 -13.10 10.14
N GLU A 162 11.72 -12.58 10.77
CA GLU A 162 12.84 -13.38 11.29
C GLU A 162 12.38 -14.36 12.40
N ALA A 163 11.52 -13.93 13.32
CA ALA A 163 11.00 -14.75 14.40
C ALA A 163 10.06 -15.87 13.88
N LYS A 164 9.14 -15.54 12.97
CA LYS A 164 8.24 -16.47 12.29
C LYS A 164 9.03 -17.51 11.50
N TYR A 165 10.01 -17.08 10.72
CA TYR A 165 10.93 -17.96 10.00
C TYR A 165 11.72 -18.88 10.94
N ALA A 166 12.18 -18.38 12.09
CA ALA A 166 12.89 -19.18 13.08
C ALA A 166 11.98 -20.22 13.77
N ILE A 167 10.69 -19.95 13.93
CA ILE A 167 9.68 -20.89 14.41
C ILE A 167 9.39 -21.97 13.37
N GLU A 168 9.18 -21.58 12.11
CA GLU A 168 8.89 -22.48 10.99
C GLU A 168 10.04 -23.43 10.67
N LYS A 169 11.30 -22.94 10.74
CA LYS A 169 12.49 -23.74 10.45
C LYS A 169 12.83 -24.83 11.46
N ARG A 170 12.19 -24.85 12.64
CA ARG A 170 12.36 -25.90 13.69
C ARG A 170 13.83 -26.30 13.97
N ASN A 171 14.77 -25.36 13.88
CA ASN A 171 16.19 -25.68 13.98
C ASN A 171 16.63 -25.80 15.45
N SER A 172 16.97 -27.02 15.90
CA SER A 172 17.43 -27.29 17.28
C SER A 172 18.78 -26.64 17.61
N SER A 173 19.58 -26.30 16.60
CA SER A 173 20.92 -25.70 16.74
C SER A 173 20.91 -24.17 16.88
N GLY A 174 19.77 -23.51 16.67
CA GLY A 174 19.66 -22.04 16.67
C GLY A 174 19.51 -21.39 18.05
N LYS A 175 19.63 -20.05 18.06
CA LYS A 175 19.15 -19.13 19.11
C LYS A 175 17.88 -18.46 18.59
N GLY A 176 16.70 -18.77 19.14
CA GLY A 176 15.42 -18.21 18.70
C GLY A 176 14.21 -19.00 19.20
N PHE A 177 13.00 -18.45 19.01
CA PHE A 177 11.71 -19.00 19.50
C PHE A 177 11.50 -20.47 19.13
N GLY A 178 11.64 -20.84 17.85
CA GLY A 178 11.52 -22.23 17.39
C GLY A 178 12.54 -23.19 18.00
N SER A 179 13.75 -22.71 18.33
CA SER A 179 14.78 -23.54 18.95
C SER A 179 14.43 -23.91 20.40
N GLN A 180 13.78 -23.01 21.16
CA GLN A 180 13.35 -23.30 22.53
C GLN A 180 12.20 -24.31 22.53
N PHE A 181 11.27 -24.20 21.58
CA PHE A 181 10.18 -25.15 21.40
C PHE A 181 10.70 -26.55 21.02
N VAL A 182 11.63 -26.64 20.05
CA VAL A 182 12.23 -27.90 19.62
C VAL A 182 13.13 -28.52 20.70
N LYS A 183 13.92 -27.71 21.42
CA LYS A 183 14.71 -28.19 22.58
C LYS A 183 13.80 -28.77 23.65
N THR A 184 12.63 -28.16 23.89
CA THR A 184 11.63 -28.66 24.84
C THR A 184 11.08 -30.02 24.42
N ILE A 185 10.76 -30.19 23.14
CA ILE A 185 10.33 -31.48 22.57
C ILE A 185 11.44 -32.54 22.72
N GLN A 186 12.69 -32.20 22.40
CA GLN A 186 13.83 -33.12 22.54
C GLN A 186 14.08 -33.53 23.99
N ILE A 187 14.02 -32.59 24.94
CA ILE A 187 14.22 -32.85 26.37
C ILE A 187 13.21 -33.89 26.89
N VAL A 188 11.95 -33.78 26.46
CA VAL A 188 10.87 -34.70 26.87
C VAL A 188 10.95 -36.05 26.15
N ASN A 189 11.27 -36.05 24.86
CA ASN A 189 11.34 -37.25 24.01
C ASN A 189 12.52 -38.17 24.35
N PHE A 190 13.71 -37.63 24.61
CA PHE A 190 14.91 -38.46 24.82
C PHE A 190 15.03 -39.07 26.23
N THR A 191 14.29 -38.55 27.22
CA THR A 191 14.25 -39.10 28.59
C THR A 191 12.94 -38.72 29.28
N PRO A 192 11.91 -39.60 29.31
CA PRO A 192 10.63 -39.33 29.98
C PRO A 192 10.79 -39.38 31.51
N SER A 193 11.55 -38.44 32.06
CA SER A 193 11.86 -38.32 33.48
C SER A 193 11.10 -37.14 34.09
N SER A 194 10.81 -37.23 35.40
CA SER A 194 10.22 -36.12 36.16
C SER A 194 11.04 -34.82 36.07
N ARG A 195 12.35 -34.92 35.80
CA ARG A 195 13.25 -33.77 35.62
C ARG A 195 13.07 -33.12 34.25
N ALA A 196 12.93 -33.93 33.19
CA ALA A 196 12.69 -33.45 31.83
C ALA A 196 11.35 -32.72 31.70
N ILE A 197 10.28 -33.28 32.30
CA ILE A 197 8.95 -32.63 32.30
C ILE A 197 8.99 -31.29 33.06
N ALA A 198 9.62 -31.25 34.24
CA ALA A 198 9.77 -30.00 35.00
C ALA A 198 10.60 -28.93 34.25
N ALA A 199 11.68 -29.35 33.57
CA ALA A 199 12.51 -28.46 32.76
C ALA A 199 11.76 -27.93 31.54
N ALA A 200 10.94 -28.76 30.89
CA ALA A 200 10.11 -28.38 29.77
C ALA A 200 9.04 -27.33 30.15
N VAL A 201 8.33 -27.54 31.26
CA VAL A 201 7.37 -26.55 31.78
C VAL A 201 8.07 -25.22 32.09
N GLN A 202 9.26 -25.26 32.69
CA GLN A 202 10.03 -24.04 32.97
C GLN A 202 10.51 -23.33 31.70
N ALA A 203 10.94 -24.07 30.67
CA ALA A 203 11.35 -23.50 29.40
C ALA A 203 10.20 -22.80 28.65
N LEU A 204 8.96 -23.26 28.85
CA LEU A 204 7.77 -22.69 28.20
C LEU A 204 7.15 -21.52 28.96
N VAL A 205 6.97 -21.62 30.28
CA VAL A 205 6.22 -20.62 31.08
C VAL A 205 6.96 -20.07 32.30
N GLY A 206 8.17 -20.55 32.59
CA GLY A 206 9.00 -20.11 33.72
C GLY A 206 9.72 -18.77 33.49
N LYS A 207 10.70 -18.45 34.32
CA LYS A 207 11.62 -17.31 34.07
C LYS A 207 12.61 -17.62 32.95
N ALA A 208 12.90 -16.63 32.11
CA ALA A 208 13.66 -16.74 30.87
C ALA A 208 13.06 -17.75 29.88
N SER A 209 11.74 -17.87 29.88
CA SER A 209 10.99 -18.81 29.06
C SER A 209 10.61 -18.26 27.70
N LEU A 210 10.03 -19.14 26.88
CA LEU A 210 9.38 -18.78 25.63
C LEU A 210 8.31 -17.70 25.85
N LEU A 211 7.44 -17.87 26.86
CA LEU A 211 6.38 -16.91 27.19
C LEU A 211 6.92 -15.51 27.51
N GLU A 212 8.05 -15.41 28.24
CA GLU A 212 8.69 -14.12 28.54
C GLU A 212 9.19 -13.42 27.27
N SER A 213 9.69 -14.21 26.32
CA SER A 213 10.14 -13.72 25.02
C SER A 213 8.95 -13.32 24.14
N GLU A 214 7.85 -14.08 24.18
CA GLU A 214 6.61 -13.81 23.44
C GLU A 214 5.98 -12.49 23.90
N VAL A 215 5.86 -12.29 25.21
CA VAL A 215 5.37 -11.03 25.76
C VAL A 215 6.25 -9.85 25.34
N SER A 216 7.58 -10.00 25.38
CA SER A 216 8.50 -8.93 24.95
C SER A 216 8.38 -8.57 23.46
N LEU A 217 8.05 -9.55 22.61
CA LEU A 217 7.82 -9.33 21.19
C LEU A 217 6.47 -8.63 20.99
N ASP A 218 5.42 -9.12 21.66
CA ASP A 218 4.08 -8.51 21.63
C ASP A 218 4.08 -7.05 22.12
N ASP A 219 4.82 -6.74 23.19
CA ASP A 219 4.99 -5.37 23.70
C ASP A 219 5.55 -4.44 22.62
N ARG A 220 6.53 -4.91 21.84
CA ARG A 220 7.11 -4.13 20.74
C ARG A 220 6.13 -3.93 19.60
N VAL A 221 5.40 -4.97 19.18
CA VAL A 221 4.37 -4.89 18.14
C VAL A 221 3.26 -3.93 18.56
N SER A 222 2.74 -4.09 19.77
CA SER A 222 1.71 -3.22 20.36
C SER A 222 2.19 -1.78 20.47
N GLN A 223 3.45 -1.55 20.87
CA GLN A 223 4.05 -0.22 20.90
C GLN A 223 4.15 0.40 19.50
N ALA A 224 4.48 -0.38 18.46
CA ALA A 224 4.53 0.11 17.09
C ALA A 224 3.15 0.52 16.57
N ILE A 225 2.12 -0.31 16.82
CA ILE A 225 0.73 0.00 16.51
C ILE A 225 0.31 1.30 17.20
N PHE A 226 0.57 1.41 18.51
CA PHE A 226 0.25 2.59 19.30
C PHE A 226 0.95 3.85 18.78
N LEU A 227 2.23 3.76 18.39
CA LEU A 227 2.98 4.89 17.85
C LEU A 227 2.42 5.36 16.51
N LEU A 228 2.01 4.44 15.63
CA LEU A 228 1.34 4.78 14.36
C LEU A 228 -0.03 5.42 14.60
N GLU A 229 -0.85 4.85 15.49
CA GLU A 229 -2.15 5.42 15.86
C GLU A 229 -1.99 6.83 16.44
N ARG A 230 -1.01 7.03 17.32
CA ARG A 230 -0.69 8.33 17.89
C ARG A 230 -0.18 9.33 16.86
N GLU A 231 0.63 8.89 15.90
CA GLU A 231 1.14 9.76 14.84
C GLU A 231 0.00 10.25 13.93
N MET A 232 -0.91 9.35 13.55
CA MET A 232 -2.11 9.71 12.79
C MET A 232 -2.96 10.73 13.54
N GLU A 233 -3.21 10.52 14.83
CA GLU A 233 -3.99 11.47 15.63
C GLU A 233 -3.31 12.83 15.73
N THR A 234 -1.99 12.84 15.97
CA THR A 234 -1.21 14.09 16.05
C THR A 234 -1.28 14.87 14.73
N LEU A 235 -1.13 14.18 13.59
CA LEU A 235 -1.21 14.81 12.28
C LEU A 235 -2.63 15.31 11.98
N ARG A 236 -3.67 14.59 12.42
CA ARG A 236 -5.05 15.01 12.26
C ARG A 236 -5.36 16.27 13.06
N GLU A 237 -4.92 16.34 14.32
CA GLU A 237 -5.03 17.53 15.16
C GLU A 237 -4.30 18.72 14.55
N GLN A 238 -3.06 18.53 14.08
CA GLN A 238 -2.26 19.57 13.44
C GLN A 238 -2.93 20.13 12.18
N ASN A 239 -3.40 19.26 11.29
CA ASN A 239 -4.14 19.68 10.09
C ASN A 239 -5.42 20.44 10.45
N GLY A 240 -6.14 20.02 11.50
CA GLY A 240 -7.32 20.73 12.00
C GLY A 240 -6.99 22.15 12.49
N LEU A 241 -5.92 22.30 13.26
CA LEU A 241 -5.46 23.60 13.76
C LEU A 241 -5.01 24.52 12.62
N LEU A 242 -4.20 24.02 11.69
CA LEU A 242 -3.72 24.80 10.54
C LEU A 242 -4.86 25.23 9.63
N LYS A 243 -5.83 24.36 9.37
CA LYS A 243 -7.01 24.72 8.58
C LYS A 243 -7.80 25.87 9.22
N ILE A 244 -7.94 25.87 10.55
CA ILE A 244 -8.56 26.98 11.28
C ILE A 244 -7.73 28.27 11.16
N GLN A 245 -6.41 28.17 11.29
CA GLN A 245 -5.50 29.33 11.17
C GLN A 245 -5.53 29.95 9.77
N VAL A 246 -5.38 29.14 8.71
CA VAL A 246 -5.48 29.54 7.30
C VAL A 246 -6.82 30.23 7.07
N LYS A 247 -7.93 29.61 7.50
CA LYS A 247 -9.26 30.20 7.38
C LYS A 247 -9.36 31.55 8.11
N SER A 248 -8.84 31.65 9.33
CA SER A 248 -8.89 32.90 10.10
C SER A 248 -8.11 34.04 9.45
N LEU A 249 -6.94 33.75 8.88
CA LEU A 249 -6.12 34.73 8.16
C LEU A 249 -6.81 35.16 6.86
N LYS A 250 -7.35 34.18 6.12
CA LYS A 250 -8.11 34.41 4.90
C LYS A 250 -9.34 35.28 5.15
N ASP A 251 -10.15 34.95 6.16
CA ASP A 251 -11.33 35.72 6.55
C ASP A 251 -10.96 37.15 6.99
N ALA A 252 -9.86 37.32 7.74
CA ALA A 252 -9.35 38.63 8.13
C ALA A 252 -8.91 39.49 6.93
N LEU A 253 -8.16 38.91 5.99
CA LEU A 253 -7.71 39.61 4.78
C LEU A 253 -8.86 39.92 3.82
N GLN A 254 -9.88 39.06 3.75
CA GLN A 254 -11.11 39.31 3.00
C GLN A 254 -11.95 40.43 3.63
N ALA A 255 -12.07 40.44 4.97
CA ALA A 255 -12.74 41.52 5.69
C ALA A 255 -12.06 42.89 5.46
N GLU A 256 -10.73 42.89 5.33
CA GLU A 256 -9.92 44.06 4.99
C GLU A 256 -9.91 44.39 3.47
N LYS A 257 -10.64 43.64 2.65
CA LYS A 257 -10.75 43.80 1.19
C LYS A 257 -9.41 43.78 0.43
N ILE A 258 -8.40 43.06 0.93
CA ILE A 258 -7.07 42.99 0.31
C ILE A 258 -7.08 42.27 -1.04
N ARG A 259 -7.93 41.25 -1.19
CA ARG A 259 -8.06 40.49 -2.45
C ARG A 259 -8.38 41.36 -3.66
N GLY A 260 -9.09 42.48 -3.46
CA GLY A 260 -9.46 43.41 -4.55
C GLY A 260 -8.35 44.35 -5.01
N ILE A 261 -7.15 44.25 -4.42
CA ILE A 261 -5.98 45.05 -4.78
C ILE A 261 -5.13 44.23 -5.77
N GLY A 262 -5.57 44.15 -7.03
CA GLY A 262 -4.80 43.54 -8.12
C GLY A 262 -4.00 44.57 -8.91
N GLU A 263 -3.22 44.13 -9.90
CA GLU A 263 -2.55 45.02 -10.86
C GLU A 263 -3.56 45.97 -11.55
N ASP A 264 -4.76 45.49 -11.84
CA ASP A 264 -5.85 46.27 -12.44
C ASP A 264 -6.29 47.45 -11.60
N ALA A 265 -6.20 47.34 -10.27
CA ALA A 265 -6.49 48.44 -9.36
C ALA A 265 -5.43 49.55 -9.44
N PHE A 266 -4.23 49.25 -9.94
CA PHE A 266 -3.20 50.24 -10.27
C PHE A 266 -3.41 50.77 -11.70
N TYR A 267 -3.80 49.93 -12.67
CA TYR A 267 -4.11 50.35 -14.03
C TYR A 267 -5.34 51.28 -14.13
N LEU A 268 -6.39 51.03 -13.35
CA LEU A 268 -7.60 51.87 -13.29
C LEU A 268 -7.33 53.32 -12.82
N VAL A 269 -6.17 53.56 -12.21
CA VAL A 269 -5.74 54.89 -11.76
C VAL A 269 -4.75 55.54 -12.75
N GLY A 270 -4.67 55.07 -13.99
CA GLY A 270 -4.20 55.83 -15.15
C GLY A 270 -2.70 56.18 -15.26
N LYS A 271 -1.90 56.12 -14.18
CA LYS A 271 -0.43 56.40 -14.18
C LYS A 271 0.39 55.55 -13.20
N ALA A 272 -0.18 54.51 -12.61
CA ALA A 272 0.44 53.79 -11.49
C ALA A 272 1.44 52.69 -11.88
N GLU A 273 1.78 52.50 -13.16
CA GLU A 273 2.84 51.57 -13.62
C GLU A 273 4.19 51.85 -12.95
N ALA A 274 4.53 53.13 -12.75
CA ALA A 274 5.76 53.51 -12.04
C ALA A 274 5.71 53.17 -10.55
N ILE A 275 4.51 53.16 -9.95
CA ILE A 275 4.29 52.84 -8.54
C ILE A 275 4.25 51.31 -8.35
N SER A 276 3.64 50.55 -9.25
CA SER A 276 3.66 49.08 -9.17
C SER A 276 5.10 48.53 -9.29
N ALA A 277 5.92 49.12 -10.17
CA ALA A 277 7.34 48.77 -10.34
C ALA A 277 8.22 49.18 -9.14
N GLU A 278 7.88 50.26 -8.41
CA GLU A 278 8.66 50.74 -7.25
C GLU A 278 8.43 49.87 -5.99
N TYR A 279 7.30 49.18 -5.90
CA TYR A 279 6.90 48.39 -4.73
C TYR A 279 6.92 46.86 -4.95
N ASP A 280 7.32 46.39 -6.13
CA ASP A 280 7.47 44.96 -6.48
C ASP A 280 6.26 44.11 -6.05
N LEU A 281 5.07 44.58 -6.44
CA LEU A 281 3.80 44.00 -6.02
C LEU A 281 3.52 42.72 -6.80
N GLU A 282 3.89 41.57 -6.24
CA GLU A 282 3.23 40.31 -6.61
C GLU A 282 1.72 40.48 -6.38
N SER A 283 0.91 40.01 -7.33
CA SER A 283 -0.54 40.16 -7.26
C SER A 283 -1.11 39.49 -6.01
N PHE A 284 -1.65 40.29 -5.09
CA PHE A 284 -2.37 39.79 -3.91
C PHE A 284 -3.50 38.82 -4.29
N GLU A 285 -4.07 39.00 -5.48
CA GLU A 285 -5.07 38.07 -6.03
C GLU A 285 -4.47 36.71 -6.39
N GLN A 286 -3.27 36.67 -6.99
CA GLN A 286 -2.57 35.43 -7.29
C GLN A 286 -2.19 34.68 -6.01
N ASP A 287 -1.75 35.39 -4.96
CA ASP A 287 -1.49 34.78 -3.66
C ASP A 287 -2.75 34.18 -3.03
N PHE A 288 -3.88 34.87 -3.14
CA PHE A 288 -5.18 34.34 -2.70
C PHE A 288 -5.57 33.09 -3.48
N ARG A 289 -5.40 33.10 -4.82
CA ARG A 289 -5.67 31.91 -5.67
C ARG A 289 -4.77 30.75 -5.28
N LYS A 290 -3.47 30.99 -5.09
CA LYS A 290 -2.50 29.98 -4.66
C LYS A 290 -2.86 29.41 -3.28
N ALA A 291 -3.17 30.26 -2.31
CA ALA A 291 -3.61 29.82 -0.98
C ALA A 291 -4.93 29.01 -1.04
N ASP A 292 -5.87 29.39 -1.91
CA ASP A 292 -7.11 28.65 -2.15
C ASP A 292 -6.86 27.28 -2.80
N GLU A 293 -5.95 27.20 -3.77
CA GLU A 293 -5.52 25.96 -4.42
C GLU A 293 -4.81 25.02 -3.43
N ASP A 294 -3.91 25.56 -2.60
CA ASP A 294 -3.22 24.81 -1.55
C ASP A 294 -4.21 24.29 -0.50
N GLU A 295 -5.18 25.12 -0.06
CA GLU A 295 -6.24 24.71 0.88
C GLU A 295 -7.11 23.59 0.28
N LYS A 296 -7.50 23.73 -1.00
CA LYS A 296 -8.30 22.72 -1.71
C LYS A 296 -7.55 21.41 -1.85
N THR A 297 -6.30 21.46 -2.32
CA THR A 297 -5.45 20.27 -2.49
C THR A 297 -5.17 19.59 -1.15
N ALA A 298 -4.96 20.37 -0.08
CA ALA A 298 -4.85 19.84 1.28
C ALA A 298 -6.13 19.12 1.71
N SER A 299 -7.30 19.71 1.45
CA SER A 299 -8.59 19.09 1.77
C SER A 299 -8.83 17.78 1.00
N GLU A 300 -8.41 17.70 -0.27
CA GLU A 300 -8.45 16.48 -1.07
C GLU A 300 -7.54 15.39 -0.48
N LYS A 301 -6.29 15.73 -0.14
CA LYS A 301 -5.36 14.80 0.54
C LYS A 301 -5.90 14.31 1.87
N LEU A 302 -6.54 15.17 2.68
CA LEU A 302 -7.18 14.77 3.93
C LEU A 302 -8.36 13.83 3.70
N SER A 303 -9.20 14.10 2.69
CA SER A 303 -10.29 13.20 2.32
C SER A 303 -9.79 11.83 1.88
N GLN A 304 -8.71 11.81 1.07
CA GLN A 304 -8.06 10.58 0.65
C GLN A 304 -7.42 9.82 1.83
N ALA A 305 -6.84 10.54 2.81
CA ALA A 305 -6.32 9.92 4.03
C ALA A 305 -7.45 9.27 4.85
N GLU A 306 -8.59 9.96 5.01
CA GLU A 306 -9.76 9.39 5.68
C GLU A 306 -10.35 8.19 4.93
N ALA A 307 -10.33 8.21 3.60
CA ALA A 307 -10.75 7.07 2.79
C ALA A 307 -9.85 5.85 3.00
N ASP A 308 -8.52 6.04 3.03
CA ASP A 308 -7.57 4.95 3.32
C ASP A 308 -7.82 4.37 4.72
N LEU A 309 -7.99 5.24 5.74
CA LEU A 309 -8.30 4.81 7.11
C LEU A 309 -9.58 3.98 7.19
N LYS A 310 -10.62 4.32 6.42
CA LYS A 310 -11.89 3.59 6.38
C LYS A 310 -11.79 2.26 5.65
N LYS A 311 -10.99 2.19 4.58
CA LYS A 311 -10.81 0.96 3.78
C LYS A 311 -10.04 -0.11 4.55
N ALA A 312 -9.11 0.29 5.42
CA ALA A 312 -8.30 -0.63 6.24
C ALA A 312 -7.60 -1.74 5.43
N ASP A 313 -7.22 -1.40 4.19
CA ASP A 313 -6.47 -2.24 3.27
C ASP A 313 -4.98 -2.25 3.60
N ALA A 314 -4.19 -3.15 3.01
CA ALA A 314 -2.77 -3.28 3.34
C ALA A 314 -2.02 -1.95 3.13
N GLY A 315 -1.33 -1.45 4.14
CA GLY A 315 -0.62 -0.17 4.17
C GLY A 315 -1.48 1.07 4.43
N TYR A 316 -2.73 0.92 4.88
CA TYR A 316 -3.66 2.04 5.04
C TYR A 316 -3.10 3.16 5.95
N ALA A 317 -2.49 2.81 7.09
CA ALA A 317 -2.02 3.80 8.06
C ALA A 317 -0.81 4.55 7.50
N SER A 318 0.13 3.86 6.86
CA SER A 318 1.28 4.51 6.22
C SER A 318 0.87 5.49 5.11
N ARG A 319 -0.07 5.10 4.22
CA ARG A 319 -0.57 5.99 3.16
C ARG A 319 -1.32 7.18 3.72
N ALA A 320 -2.15 6.95 4.74
CA ALA A 320 -2.89 8.01 5.42
C ALA A 320 -1.94 9.02 6.08
N ILE A 321 -0.89 8.56 6.77
CA ILE A 321 0.15 9.42 7.37
C ILE A 321 0.83 10.27 6.30
N GLU A 322 1.25 9.69 5.18
CA GLU A 322 1.91 10.42 4.10
C GLU A 322 1.00 11.49 3.50
N LYS A 323 -0.26 11.15 3.22
CA LYS A 323 -1.27 12.11 2.74
C LYS A 323 -1.52 13.24 3.74
N MET A 324 -1.62 12.93 5.04
CA MET A 324 -1.78 13.95 6.09
C MET A 324 -0.55 14.85 6.24
N ARG A 325 0.66 14.33 6.06
CA ARG A 325 1.89 15.15 6.02
C ARG A 325 1.91 16.08 4.81
N GLY A 326 1.50 15.57 3.64
CA GLY A 326 1.36 16.38 2.43
C GLY A 326 0.31 17.48 2.58
N ALA A 327 -0.83 17.19 3.22
CA ALA A 327 -1.83 18.20 3.53
C ALA A 327 -1.31 19.27 4.51
N ASN A 328 -0.56 18.84 5.53
CA ASN A 328 0.03 19.74 6.53
C ASN A 328 1.01 20.72 5.87
N ALA A 329 1.89 20.24 5.00
CA ALA A 329 2.83 21.08 4.24
C ALA A 329 2.11 22.12 3.36
N LEU A 330 1.02 21.73 2.68
CA LEU A 330 0.21 22.64 1.86
C LEU A 330 -0.50 23.70 2.73
N LEU A 331 -1.11 23.31 3.84
CA LEU A 331 -1.75 24.27 4.75
C LEU A 331 -0.74 25.23 5.39
N GLN A 332 0.46 24.75 5.71
CA GLN A 332 1.52 25.60 6.21
C GLN A 332 2.01 26.59 5.14
N GLY A 333 2.17 26.14 3.88
CA GLY A 333 2.48 27.02 2.75
C GLY A 333 1.41 28.08 2.50
N ALA A 334 0.13 27.72 2.60
CA ALA A 334 -1.00 28.65 2.51
C ALA A 334 -0.97 29.66 3.67
N GLN A 335 -0.70 29.21 4.91
CA GLN A 335 -0.57 30.09 6.07
C GLN A 335 0.56 31.10 5.91
N GLU A 336 1.74 30.65 5.46
CA GLU A 336 2.90 31.52 5.21
C GLU A 336 2.60 32.54 4.11
N THR A 337 1.95 32.12 3.03
CA THR A 337 1.53 33.00 1.92
C THR A 337 0.56 34.08 2.41
N LEU A 338 -0.50 33.70 3.13
CA LEU A 338 -1.47 34.66 3.69
C LEU A 338 -0.83 35.57 4.76
N GLY A 339 0.08 35.06 5.57
CA GLY A 339 0.83 35.82 6.57
C GLY A 339 1.70 36.90 5.92
N ALA A 340 2.50 36.51 4.92
CA ALA A 340 3.31 37.45 4.14
C ALA A 340 2.45 38.52 3.46
N MET A 341 1.27 38.14 2.95
CA MET A 341 0.31 39.07 2.36
C MET A 341 -0.17 40.14 3.36
N ALA A 342 -0.46 39.74 4.60
CA ALA A 342 -0.89 40.67 5.64
C ALA A 342 0.20 41.70 5.97
N GLU A 343 1.47 41.29 6.00
CA GLU A 343 2.60 42.19 6.23
C GLU A 343 2.85 43.11 5.03
N ARG A 344 2.87 42.56 3.81
CA ARG A 344 3.04 43.33 2.58
C ARG A 344 1.97 44.38 2.39
N SER A 345 0.70 44.05 2.62
CA SER A 345 -0.40 45.02 2.52
C SER A 345 -0.26 46.17 3.53
N GLN A 346 0.26 45.91 4.73
CA GLN A 346 0.51 46.94 5.74
C GLN A 346 1.68 47.85 5.36
N ALA A 347 2.76 47.27 4.82
CA ALA A 347 3.90 48.01 4.31
C ALA A 347 3.49 48.91 3.14
N LEU A 348 2.70 48.38 2.19
CA LEU A 348 2.16 49.11 1.05
C LEU A 348 1.29 50.29 1.50
N GLU A 349 0.33 50.07 2.41
CA GLU A 349 -0.52 51.14 2.94
C GLU A 349 0.34 52.30 3.52
N SER A 350 1.35 51.94 4.31
CA SER A 350 2.23 52.90 4.96
C SER A 350 3.10 53.66 3.96
N GLY A 351 3.62 52.95 2.95
CA GLY A 351 4.41 53.52 1.85
C GLY A 351 3.61 54.51 1.02
N LEU A 352 2.42 54.12 0.57
CA LEU A 352 1.52 54.98 -0.21
C LEU A 352 1.08 56.22 0.57
N LYS A 353 0.75 56.09 1.87
CA LYS A 353 0.44 57.24 2.72
C LYS A 353 1.60 58.23 2.77
N LYS A 354 2.83 57.75 2.91
CA LYS A 354 4.04 58.59 2.92
C LYS A 354 4.25 59.27 1.56
N ARG A 355 4.06 58.53 0.46
CA ARG A 355 4.19 59.06 -0.90
C ARG A 355 3.16 60.15 -1.19
N LEU A 356 1.90 59.95 -0.80
CA LEU A 356 0.85 60.97 -0.94
C LEU A 356 1.24 62.28 -0.26
N LEU A 357 1.82 62.23 0.94
CA LEU A 357 2.28 63.43 1.65
C LEU A 357 3.45 64.13 0.92
N GLN A 358 4.34 63.36 0.28
CA GLN A 358 5.43 63.92 -0.54
C GLN A 358 4.90 64.60 -1.81
N GLU A 359 3.99 63.95 -2.53
CA GLU A 359 3.38 64.51 -3.74
C GLU A 359 2.58 65.78 -3.45
N LYS A 360 1.84 65.79 -2.32
CA LYS A 360 1.15 66.98 -1.84
C LYS A 360 2.11 68.15 -1.62
N ALA A 361 3.22 67.92 -0.92
CA ALA A 361 4.21 68.97 -0.66
C ALA A 361 4.82 69.52 -1.96
N SER A 362 5.05 68.64 -2.94
CA SER A 362 5.52 69.02 -4.28
C SER A 362 4.49 69.89 -5.02
N VAL A 363 3.20 69.49 -5.04
CA VAL A 363 2.11 70.30 -5.62
C VAL A 363 2.01 71.68 -4.95
N GLU A 364 2.04 71.72 -3.61
CA GLU A 364 2.01 72.98 -2.84
C GLU A 364 3.20 73.90 -3.17
N GLN A 365 4.37 73.33 -3.44
CA GLN A 365 5.56 74.07 -3.85
C GLN A 365 5.46 74.55 -5.31
N MET A 366 4.99 73.72 -6.24
CA MET A 366 4.78 74.10 -7.65
C MET A 366 3.73 75.20 -7.79
N MET A 367 2.67 75.16 -6.99
CA MET A 367 1.64 76.19 -6.94
C MET A 367 2.16 77.59 -6.58
N GLN A 368 3.30 77.70 -5.88
CA GLN A 368 3.91 79.00 -5.57
C GLN A 368 4.53 79.66 -6.80
N ASN A 369 4.87 78.86 -7.83
CA ASN A 369 5.60 79.28 -9.02
C ASN A 369 4.77 79.19 -10.31
N ALA A 370 3.58 78.57 -10.26
CA ALA A 370 2.67 78.43 -11.39
C ALA A 370 1.87 79.71 -11.69
N ASN A 371 1.32 79.83 -12.90
CA ASN A 371 0.46 80.96 -13.26
C ASN A 371 -0.82 80.99 -12.37
N ALA A 372 -1.43 82.17 -12.20
CA ALA A 372 -2.56 82.38 -11.29
C ALA A 372 -3.77 81.46 -11.54
N PHE A 373 -4.02 81.09 -12.80
CA PHE A 373 -5.08 80.18 -13.21
C PHE A 373 -4.77 78.72 -12.83
N ALA A 374 -3.57 78.24 -13.18
CA ALA A 374 -3.13 76.88 -12.82
C ALA A 374 -3.06 76.70 -11.29
N ALA A 375 -2.59 77.73 -10.58
CA ALA A 375 -2.54 77.75 -9.12
C ALA A 375 -3.94 77.79 -8.46
N ALA A 376 -4.91 78.53 -9.03
CA ALA A 376 -6.28 78.57 -8.51
C ALA A 376 -7.01 77.23 -8.74
N ASN A 377 -6.84 76.62 -9.92
CA ASN A 377 -7.40 75.32 -10.25
C ASN A 377 -6.85 74.21 -9.34
N ALA A 378 -5.52 74.20 -9.13
CA ALA A 378 -4.88 73.27 -8.21
C ALA A 378 -5.32 73.46 -6.75
N ARG A 379 -5.52 74.70 -6.28
CA ARG A 379 -6.06 75.00 -4.93
C ARG A 379 -7.47 74.47 -4.72
N SER A 380 -8.35 74.65 -5.72
CA SER A 380 -9.73 74.16 -5.67
C SER A 380 -9.78 72.64 -5.54
N LEU A 381 -8.93 71.93 -6.27
CA LEU A 381 -8.88 70.47 -6.28
C LEU A 381 -8.20 69.90 -5.03
N LEU A 382 -7.14 70.54 -4.51
CA LEU A 382 -6.49 70.18 -3.24
C LEU A 382 -7.39 70.34 -2.00
N ALA A 383 -8.44 71.17 -2.07
CA ALA A 383 -9.39 71.35 -0.99
C ALA A 383 -10.31 70.13 -0.78
N LYS A 384 -10.38 69.20 -1.75
CA LYS A 384 -11.08 67.91 -1.58
C LYS A 384 -10.25 67.02 -0.65
N GLY A 385 -10.85 66.54 0.44
CA GLY A 385 -10.15 65.92 1.57
C GLY A 385 -9.15 64.81 1.20
N LEU A 386 -8.00 64.81 1.89
CA LEU A 386 -6.87 63.88 1.72
C LEU A 386 -6.83 62.76 2.76
N GLN A 387 -7.86 62.64 3.60
CA GLN A 387 -7.94 61.61 4.62
C GLN A 387 -9.04 60.61 4.26
N PRO A 388 -8.74 59.30 4.27
CA PRO A 388 -9.78 58.30 4.11
C PRO A 388 -10.73 58.32 5.33
N SER A 389 -11.93 57.78 5.15
CA SER A 389 -12.88 57.58 6.25
C SER A 389 -12.24 56.79 7.39
N ALA A 390 -12.56 57.13 8.64
CA ALA A 390 -12.09 56.41 9.82
C ALA A 390 -12.58 54.94 9.86
N LEU A 391 -13.61 54.60 9.08
CA LEU A 391 -14.18 53.26 8.97
C LEU A 391 -13.72 52.50 7.71
N ALA A 392 -12.82 53.06 6.90
CA ALA A 392 -12.35 52.41 5.69
C ALA A 392 -11.46 51.21 6.01
N THR A 393 -11.68 50.10 5.31
CA THR A 393 -10.82 48.90 5.35
C THR A 393 -9.44 49.19 4.77
N ARG A 394 -8.43 48.36 5.07
CA ARG A 394 -7.06 48.55 4.56
C ARG A 394 -7.03 48.60 3.03
N GLY A 395 -7.77 47.73 2.34
CA GLY A 395 -7.84 47.76 0.89
C GLY A 395 -8.44 49.05 0.34
N GLU A 396 -9.53 49.54 0.95
CA GLU A 396 -10.11 50.83 0.57
C GLU A 396 -9.15 52.01 0.83
N ARG A 397 -8.36 51.96 1.91
CA ARG A 397 -7.34 52.98 2.19
C ARG A 397 -6.21 52.96 1.17
N ILE A 398 -5.75 51.78 0.77
CA ILE A 398 -4.73 51.62 -0.29
C ILE A 398 -5.22 52.22 -1.61
N LEU A 399 -6.43 51.86 -2.05
CA LEU A 399 -7.04 52.41 -3.27
C LEU A 399 -7.23 53.92 -3.18
N PHE A 400 -7.70 54.41 -2.03
CA PHE A 400 -7.83 55.85 -1.77
C PHE A 400 -6.49 56.57 -1.91
N TYR A 401 -5.40 56.04 -1.32
CA TYR A 401 -4.08 56.66 -1.42
C TYR A 401 -3.55 56.64 -2.86
N LEU A 402 -3.73 55.54 -3.60
CA LEU A 402 -3.36 55.47 -5.01
C LEU A 402 -4.08 56.50 -5.87
N GLN A 403 -5.40 56.62 -5.70
CA GLN A 403 -6.21 57.62 -6.39
C GLN A 403 -5.72 59.03 -6.09
N LYS A 404 -5.48 59.34 -4.81
CA LYS A 404 -5.00 60.67 -4.41
C LYS A 404 -3.58 60.98 -4.88
N ILE A 405 -2.68 59.99 -4.94
CA ILE A 405 -1.35 60.19 -5.51
C ILE A 405 -1.45 60.59 -6.98
N THR A 406 -2.30 59.91 -7.75
CA THR A 406 -2.50 60.23 -9.16
C THR A 406 -3.14 61.60 -9.34
N GLU A 407 -4.17 61.94 -8.56
CA GLU A 407 -4.75 63.29 -8.56
C GLU A 407 -3.66 64.35 -8.28
N MET A 408 -2.72 64.09 -7.37
CA MET A 408 -1.58 65.01 -7.13
C MET A 408 -0.64 65.09 -8.33
N GLN A 409 -0.34 63.99 -9.01
CA GLN A 409 0.50 63.98 -10.22
C GLN A 409 -0.16 64.71 -11.40
N ASP A 410 -1.47 64.56 -11.56
CA ASP A 410 -2.23 65.30 -12.57
C ASP A 410 -2.25 66.80 -12.24
N LEU A 411 -2.34 67.17 -10.97
CA LEU A 411 -2.16 68.55 -10.53
C LEU A 411 -0.75 69.08 -10.86
N GLN A 412 0.31 68.28 -10.68
CA GLN A 412 1.66 68.68 -11.09
C GLN A 412 1.76 68.89 -12.59
N ALA A 413 1.12 68.03 -13.40
CA ALA A 413 1.07 68.19 -14.86
C ALA A 413 0.31 69.46 -15.27
N ILE A 414 -0.85 69.73 -14.66
CA ILE A 414 -1.62 70.97 -14.89
C ILE A 414 -0.82 72.21 -14.48
N LEU A 415 -0.06 72.14 -13.38
CA LEU A 415 0.81 73.22 -12.93
C LEU A 415 2.03 73.44 -13.85
N GLY A 416 2.39 72.43 -14.66
CA GLY A 416 3.45 72.49 -15.67
C GLY A 416 2.98 72.85 -17.09
N GLU A 417 1.68 72.80 -17.37
CA GLU A 417 1.12 73.11 -18.70
C GLU A 417 1.02 74.63 -18.95
N THR A 418 1.63 75.10 -20.04
CA THR A 418 1.47 76.46 -20.59
C THR A 418 0.54 76.42 -21.80
N VAL A 419 -0.72 76.04 -21.61
CA VAL A 419 -1.71 75.91 -22.70
C VAL A 419 -2.54 77.20 -22.80
N GLY A 420 -2.74 77.68 -24.03
CA GLY A 420 -3.56 78.85 -24.32
C GLY A 420 -5.07 78.56 -24.25
N GLU A 421 -5.86 79.59 -24.01
CA GLU A 421 -7.32 79.52 -23.80
C GLU A 421 -8.11 78.77 -24.89
N SER A 422 -7.73 78.90 -26.17
CA SER A 422 -8.49 78.28 -27.27
C SER A 422 -8.25 76.77 -27.38
N GLU A 423 -7.03 76.29 -27.11
CA GLU A 423 -6.71 74.85 -27.15
C GLU A 423 -7.45 74.08 -26.06
N LEU A 424 -7.67 74.69 -24.89
CA LEU A 424 -8.35 74.06 -23.77
C LEU A 424 -9.85 73.85 -24.07
N LYS A 425 -10.49 74.85 -24.69
CA LYS A 425 -11.89 74.77 -25.13
C LYS A 425 -12.11 73.68 -26.17
N ASP A 426 -11.23 73.56 -27.16
CA ASP A 426 -11.34 72.57 -28.23
C ASP A 426 -11.11 71.14 -27.70
N ARG A 427 -10.19 70.97 -26.74
CA ARG A 427 -9.91 69.67 -26.10
C ARG A 427 -11.10 69.15 -25.29
N VAL A 428 -11.75 70.02 -24.49
CA VAL A 428 -12.93 69.64 -23.68
C VAL A 428 -14.13 69.33 -24.58
N LYS A 429 -14.34 70.10 -25.66
CA LYS A 429 -15.38 69.79 -26.66
C LYS A 429 -15.16 68.47 -27.37
N ALA A 430 -13.92 68.19 -27.78
CA ALA A 430 -13.59 66.91 -28.43
C ALA A 430 -13.88 65.73 -27.49
N LYS A 431 -13.51 65.85 -26.22
CA LYS A 431 -13.74 64.82 -25.20
C LYS A 431 -15.22 64.56 -24.93
N ALA A 432 -16.04 65.61 -24.84
CA ALA A 432 -17.49 65.49 -24.73
C ALA A 432 -18.09 64.74 -25.94
N GLY A 433 -17.60 65.05 -27.15
CA GLY A 433 -18.00 64.36 -28.37
C GLY A 433 -17.70 62.85 -28.36
N VAL A 434 -16.49 62.46 -27.95
CA VAL A 434 -16.09 61.05 -27.81
C VAL A 434 -16.93 60.34 -26.75
N LEU A 435 -17.16 60.98 -25.61
CA LEU A 435 -17.97 60.42 -24.53
C LEU A 435 -19.43 60.24 -24.94
N ARG A 436 -19.98 61.14 -25.78
CA ARG A 436 -21.34 61.00 -26.31
C ARG A 436 -21.50 59.73 -27.13
N GLU A 437 -20.55 59.47 -28.04
CA GLU A 437 -20.56 58.24 -28.85
C GLU A 437 -20.44 56.98 -27.97
N LEU A 438 -19.66 57.03 -26.89
CA LEU A 438 -19.55 55.92 -25.94
C LEU A 438 -20.87 55.69 -25.20
N VAL A 439 -21.47 56.74 -24.60
CA VAL A 439 -22.72 56.63 -23.83
C VAL A 439 -23.87 56.16 -24.73
N GLU A 440 -23.98 56.67 -25.96
CA GLU A 440 -25.00 56.24 -26.92
C GLU A 440 -24.89 54.75 -27.30
N ARG A 441 -23.66 54.24 -27.47
CA ARG A 441 -23.43 52.80 -27.69
C ARG A 441 -23.78 52.00 -26.43
N ALA A 442 -23.29 52.44 -25.28
CA ALA A 442 -23.42 51.77 -24.00
C ALA A 442 -24.87 51.66 -23.49
N LEU A 443 -25.76 52.59 -23.87
CA LEU A 443 -27.20 52.54 -23.57
C LEU A 443 -27.91 51.27 -24.07
N ARG A 444 -27.35 50.58 -25.07
CA ARG A 444 -27.88 49.29 -25.55
C ARG A 444 -27.65 48.14 -24.57
N ASP A 445 -26.64 48.27 -23.70
CA ASP A 445 -26.19 47.23 -22.77
C ASP A 445 -26.55 47.55 -21.31
N ALA A 446 -26.55 48.82 -20.89
CA ALA A 446 -26.84 49.26 -19.53
C ALA A 446 -27.69 50.55 -19.47
N PRO A 447 -28.48 50.76 -18.39
CA PRO A 447 -29.24 51.99 -18.21
C PRO A 447 -28.33 53.15 -17.74
N LEU A 448 -27.92 54.02 -18.67
CA LEU A 448 -27.02 55.17 -18.45
C LEU A 448 -27.75 56.51 -18.57
N GLU A 449 -28.99 56.58 -18.11
CA GLU A 449 -29.86 57.75 -18.26
C GLU A 449 -29.31 58.97 -17.51
N PHE A 450 -28.66 58.74 -16.35
CA PHE A 450 -28.01 59.80 -15.59
C PHE A 450 -26.83 60.41 -16.35
N GLU A 451 -25.94 59.56 -16.88
CA GLU A 451 -24.75 59.98 -17.62
C GLU A 451 -25.13 60.71 -18.90
N GLN A 452 -26.14 60.21 -19.62
CA GLN A 452 -26.63 60.85 -20.84
C GLN A 452 -27.21 62.24 -20.58
N ASN A 453 -28.04 62.38 -19.54
CA ASN A 453 -28.62 63.67 -19.17
C ASN A 453 -27.53 64.65 -18.72
N ARG A 454 -26.59 64.19 -17.89
CA ARG A 454 -25.52 65.02 -17.37
C ARG A 454 -24.53 65.46 -18.46
N LEU A 455 -24.20 64.58 -19.39
CA LEU A 455 -23.40 64.91 -20.57
C LEU A 455 -24.09 65.99 -21.42
N GLY A 456 -25.40 65.85 -21.64
CA GLY A 456 -26.19 66.87 -22.37
C GLY A 456 -26.19 68.24 -21.68
N GLU A 457 -26.27 68.28 -20.34
CA GLU A 457 -26.15 69.52 -19.56
C GLU A 457 -24.77 70.17 -19.71
N ILE A 458 -23.70 69.37 -19.68
CA ILE A 458 -22.32 69.84 -19.85
C ILE A 458 -22.11 70.40 -21.26
N GLU A 459 -22.59 69.70 -22.30
CA GLU A 459 -22.45 70.14 -23.69
C GLU A 459 -23.19 71.44 -23.99
N ALA A 460 -24.39 71.61 -23.42
CA ALA A 460 -25.13 72.87 -23.51
C ALA A 460 -24.39 74.01 -22.80
N SER A 461 -23.75 73.72 -21.66
CA SER A 461 -23.02 74.70 -20.85
C SER A 461 -21.67 75.09 -21.46
N LEU A 462 -21.00 74.18 -22.18
CA LEU A 462 -19.72 74.42 -22.86
C LEU A 462 -19.80 75.50 -23.96
N ALA A 463 -20.99 75.81 -24.47
CA ALA A 463 -21.17 76.88 -25.47
C ALA A 463 -21.00 78.29 -24.87
N THR A 464 -21.33 78.46 -23.59
CA THR A 464 -21.32 79.75 -22.87
C THR A 464 -20.31 79.80 -21.72
N ALA A 465 -19.56 78.72 -21.49
CA ALA A 465 -18.60 78.57 -20.41
C ALA A 465 -17.46 79.60 -20.47
N SER A 466 -17.16 80.19 -19.32
CA SER A 466 -15.97 81.00 -19.05
C SER A 466 -14.72 80.12 -18.95
N ILE A 467 -13.55 80.75 -19.07
CA ILE A 467 -12.24 80.07 -19.05
C ILE A 467 -12.05 79.24 -17.77
N GLU A 468 -12.55 79.77 -16.66
CA GLU A 468 -12.46 79.19 -15.31
C GLU A 468 -13.32 77.93 -15.14
N GLU A 469 -14.30 77.71 -16.02
CA GLU A 469 -15.24 76.59 -15.95
C GLU A 469 -14.80 75.37 -16.79
N TYR A 470 -13.92 75.54 -17.80
CA TYR A 470 -13.46 74.42 -18.63
C TYR A 470 -12.76 73.29 -17.86
N PRO A 471 -11.91 73.56 -16.85
CA PRO A 471 -11.31 72.50 -16.04
C PRO A 471 -12.34 71.71 -15.23
N PHE A 472 -13.38 72.40 -14.73
CA PHE A 472 -14.48 71.77 -14.01
C PHE A 472 -15.29 70.84 -14.93
N PHE A 473 -15.60 71.28 -16.16
CA PHE A 473 -16.26 70.43 -17.15
C PHE A 473 -15.38 69.26 -17.59
N ASN A 474 -14.07 69.45 -17.76
CA ASN A 474 -13.16 68.35 -18.11
C ASN A 474 -13.17 67.25 -17.03
N GLY A 475 -13.09 67.62 -15.75
CA GLY A 475 -13.19 66.66 -14.64
C GLY A 475 -14.54 65.95 -14.58
N GLN A 476 -15.65 66.66 -14.85
CA GLN A 476 -16.97 66.02 -14.92
C GLN A 476 -17.10 65.04 -16.10
N LEU A 477 -16.47 65.32 -17.25
CA LEU A 477 -16.44 64.38 -18.37
C LEU A 477 -15.62 63.12 -18.03
N ASP A 478 -14.53 63.24 -17.29
CA ASP A 478 -13.76 62.08 -16.79
C ASP A 478 -14.56 61.24 -15.79
N GLU A 479 -15.28 61.88 -14.86
CA GLU A 479 -16.17 61.20 -13.93
C GLU A 479 -17.29 60.46 -14.66
N LEU A 480 -17.88 61.08 -15.70
CA LEU A 480 -18.93 60.46 -16.51
C LEU A 480 -18.42 59.30 -17.37
N HIS A 481 -17.23 59.42 -17.97
CA HIS A 481 -16.58 58.33 -18.70
C HIS A 481 -16.33 57.14 -17.78
N SER A 482 -15.72 57.39 -16.63
CA SER A 482 -15.44 56.37 -15.62
C SER A 482 -16.73 55.71 -15.09
N SER A 483 -17.79 56.50 -14.85
CA SER A 483 -19.10 55.98 -14.41
C SER A 483 -19.74 55.05 -15.45
N ALA A 484 -19.74 55.46 -16.72
CA ALA A 484 -20.30 54.68 -17.81
C ALA A 484 -19.57 53.33 -17.97
N ILE A 485 -18.23 53.34 -17.97
CA ILE A 485 -17.41 52.13 -18.05
C ILE A 485 -17.61 51.26 -16.80
N ALA A 486 -17.63 51.83 -15.60
CA ALA A 486 -17.82 51.08 -14.36
C ALA A 486 -19.18 50.37 -14.30
N MET A 487 -20.25 50.98 -14.80
CA MET A 487 -21.55 50.32 -14.89
C MET A 487 -21.57 49.15 -15.88
N LEU A 488 -20.93 49.30 -17.04
CA LEU A 488 -20.80 48.21 -18.00
C LEU A 488 -19.92 47.08 -17.44
N TYR A 489 -18.79 47.42 -16.82
CA TYR A 489 -17.87 46.46 -16.20
C TYR A 489 -18.53 45.71 -15.04
N GLY A 490 -19.24 46.42 -14.16
CA GLY A 490 -19.97 45.83 -13.04
C GLY A 490 -21.03 44.80 -13.48
N LYS A 491 -21.60 44.98 -14.68
CA LYS A 491 -22.60 44.06 -15.24
C LYS A 491 -22.02 42.93 -16.08
N TYR A 492 -20.90 43.15 -16.75
CA TYR A 492 -20.38 42.27 -17.80
C TYR A 492 -18.94 41.76 -17.59
N SER A 493 -18.29 42.08 -16.47
CA SER A 493 -16.95 41.58 -16.13
C SER A 493 -16.84 40.04 -16.18
N ALA A 494 -17.88 39.32 -15.77
CA ALA A 494 -17.91 37.85 -15.81
C ALA A 494 -17.95 37.24 -17.24
N LEU A 495 -17.98 38.06 -18.30
CA LEU A 495 -17.93 37.55 -19.67
C LEU A 495 -16.56 36.97 -20.04
N GLY A 496 -15.46 37.40 -19.40
CA GLY A 496 -14.12 36.83 -19.61
C GLY A 496 -14.08 35.34 -19.27
N GLU A 497 -14.59 34.97 -18.09
CA GLU A 497 -14.69 33.56 -17.68
C GLU A 497 -15.56 32.73 -18.64
N LYS A 498 -16.70 33.27 -19.08
CA LYS A 498 -17.58 32.60 -20.05
C LYS A 498 -16.90 32.43 -21.40
N TYR A 499 -16.12 33.41 -21.84
CA TYR A 499 -15.34 33.32 -23.08
C TYR A 499 -14.27 32.25 -22.98
N GLY A 500 -13.50 32.21 -21.89
CA GLY A 500 -12.53 31.14 -21.64
C GLY A 500 -13.15 29.75 -21.66
N LYS A 501 -14.29 29.58 -20.98
CA LYS A 501 -15.06 28.31 -20.97
C LYS A 501 -15.58 27.95 -22.37
N ALA A 502 -16.13 28.91 -23.11
CA ALA A 502 -16.62 28.68 -24.47
C ALA A 502 -15.49 28.34 -25.45
N LEU A 503 -14.35 29.03 -25.35
CA LEU A 503 -13.15 28.78 -26.15
C LEU A 503 -12.65 27.35 -25.96
N PHE A 504 -12.55 26.91 -24.71
CA PHE A 504 -12.18 25.55 -24.36
C PHE A 504 -13.14 24.48 -24.90
N LEU A 505 -14.45 24.72 -24.84
CA LEU A 505 -15.48 23.76 -25.25
C LEU A 505 -15.72 23.75 -26.76
N SER A 506 -15.41 24.84 -27.46
CA SER A 506 -15.73 25.02 -28.89
C SER A 506 -15.15 23.97 -29.85
N PRO A 507 -13.94 23.41 -29.65
CA PRO A 507 -13.39 22.39 -30.56
C PRO A 507 -14.22 21.11 -30.59
N PHE A 508 -14.98 20.82 -29.53
CA PHE A 508 -15.81 19.62 -29.40
C PHE A 508 -17.21 19.78 -30.00
N LEU A 509 -17.60 21.01 -30.36
CA LEU A 509 -18.92 21.34 -30.89
C LEU A 509 -18.98 21.42 -32.43
N GLY A 510 -17.81 21.45 -33.08
CA GLY A 510 -17.65 21.57 -34.53
C GLY A 510 -17.25 22.98 -34.99
N GLU A 511 -16.79 23.08 -36.25
CA GLU A 511 -16.17 24.30 -36.80
C GLU A 511 -17.06 25.55 -36.72
N ALA A 512 -18.38 25.40 -36.90
CA ALA A 512 -19.30 26.54 -36.89
C ALA A 512 -19.32 27.28 -35.55
N GLN A 513 -19.24 26.56 -34.42
CA GLN A 513 -19.23 27.21 -33.09
C GLN A 513 -17.84 27.70 -32.72
N GLN A 514 -16.79 27.01 -33.16
CA GLN A 514 -15.42 27.51 -33.03
C GLN A 514 -15.24 28.85 -33.75
N GLN A 515 -15.77 28.99 -34.96
CA GLN A 515 -15.75 30.25 -35.70
C GLN A 515 -16.50 31.38 -34.99
N LYS A 516 -17.65 31.08 -34.36
CA LYS A 516 -18.37 32.09 -33.56
C LYS A 516 -17.55 32.58 -32.36
N VAL A 517 -16.83 31.69 -31.66
CA VAL A 517 -15.97 32.11 -30.54
C VAL A 517 -14.79 32.93 -31.06
N LEU A 518 -14.15 32.52 -32.15
CA LEU A 518 -13.04 33.25 -32.75
C LEU A 518 -13.44 34.67 -33.21
N GLN A 519 -14.66 34.84 -33.73
CA GLN A 519 -15.19 36.18 -34.07
C GLN A 519 -15.31 37.11 -32.86
N LEU A 520 -15.42 36.56 -31.64
CA LEU A 520 -15.49 37.34 -30.41
C LEU A 520 -14.11 37.73 -29.88
N GLN A 521 -13.03 37.07 -30.33
CA GLN A 521 -11.67 37.26 -29.81
C GLN A 521 -11.21 38.73 -29.81
N GLY A 522 -11.63 39.52 -30.80
CA GLY A 522 -11.28 40.94 -30.89
C GLY A 522 -11.81 41.82 -29.74
N PHE A 523 -12.76 41.32 -28.94
CA PHE A 523 -13.28 42.00 -27.74
C PHE A 523 -12.62 41.51 -26.45
N PHE A 524 -11.80 40.46 -26.50
CA PHE A 524 -11.17 39.85 -25.34
C PHE A 524 -9.65 39.98 -25.45
N GLU A 525 -9.12 41.07 -24.91
CA GLU A 525 -7.68 41.35 -24.91
C GLU A 525 -7.06 40.64 -23.70
N THR A 526 -6.03 39.81 -23.91
CA THR A 526 -5.40 38.96 -22.87
C THR A 526 -6.33 37.97 -22.13
N GLY A 527 -7.60 37.85 -22.55
CA GLY A 527 -8.61 36.97 -21.94
C GLY A 527 -9.74 37.73 -21.25
N ASP A 528 -9.53 39.02 -20.95
CA ASP A 528 -10.51 39.89 -20.33
C ASP A 528 -11.24 40.75 -21.36
N ILE A 529 -12.48 41.10 -21.05
CA ILE A 529 -13.33 41.85 -21.97
C ILE A 529 -12.93 43.33 -21.98
N ASN A 530 -12.58 43.84 -23.15
CA ASN A 530 -12.45 45.28 -23.36
C ASN A 530 -13.85 45.89 -23.46
N VAL A 531 -14.34 46.40 -22.32
CA VAL A 531 -15.71 46.87 -22.15
C VAL A 531 -16.00 48.12 -22.99
N GLU A 532 -15.00 48.95 -23.22
CA GLU A 532 -15.13 50.19 -24.00
C GLU A 532 -15.31 49.89 -25.49
N ASP A 533 -14.50 49.00 -26.06
CA ASP A 533 -14.60 48.59 -27.46
C ASP A 533 -15.82 47.71 -27.74
N ALA A 534 -16.23 46.90 -26.76
CA ALA A 534 -17.42 46.04 -26.86
C ALA A 534 -18.73 46.77 -26.57
N ALA A 535 -18.70 48.03 -26.13
CA ALA A 535 -19.89 48.81 -25.79
C ALA A 535 -20.91 48.85 -26.94
N GLY A 536 -22.15 48.48 -26.64
CA GLY A 536 -23.24 48.32 -27.59
C GLY A 536 -23.45 46.89 -28.11
N SER A 537 -22.55 45.96 -27.76
CA SER A 537 -22.60 44.55 -28.16
C SER A 537 -22.50 43.56 -26.98
N LEU A 538 -22.22 44.01 -25.76
CA LEU A 538 -21.91 43.17 -24.60
C LEU A 538 -23.03 42.16 -24.29
N ARG A 539 -24.30 42.59 -24.36
CA ARG A 539 -25.45 41.70 -24.15
C ARG A 539 -25.53 40.59 -25.20
N LYS A 540 -25.21 40.89 -26.46
CA LYS A 540 -25.22 39.94 -27.57
C LYS A 540 -24.07 38.94 -27.47
N ILE A 541 -22.89 39.41 -27.06
CA ILE A 541 -21.72 38.58 -26.77
C ILE A 541 -22.07 37.57 -25.68
N GLY A 542 -22.61 38.04 -24.55
CA GLY A 542 -23.04 37.18 -23.45
C GLY A 542 -24.04 36.10 -23.86
N GLY A 543 -25.07 36.48 -24.63
CA GLY A 543 -26.05 35.52 -25.15
C GLY A 543 -25.45 34.47 -26.09
N THR A 544 -24.46 34.84 -26.90
CA THR A 544 -23.76 33.91 -27.81
C THR A 544 -22.91 32.91 -27.02
N LEU A 545 -22.20 33.38 -25.99
CA LEU A 545 -21.39 32.52 -25.12
C LEU A 545 -22.25 31.53 -24.34
N ASP A 546 -23.38 32.00 -23.78
CA ASP A 546 -24.33 31.14 -23.06
C ASP A 546 -24.94 30.07 -23.97
N GLU A 547 -25.26 30.40 -25.23
CA GLU A 547 -25.73 29.43 -26.22
C GLU A 547 -24.69 28.33 -26.47
N ILE A 548 -23.42 28.70 -26.65
CA ILE A 548 -22.32 27.75 -26.92
C ILE A 548 -22.07 26.85 -25.72
N ILE A 549 -21.98 27.41 -24.51
CA ILE A 549 -21.78 26.65 -23.27
C ILE A 549 -22.93 25.66 -23.05
N SER A 550 -24.19 26.10 -23.24
CA SER A 550 -25.36 25.23 -23.08
C SER A 550 -25.36 24.07 -24.09
N GLN A 551 -25.00 24.35 -25.35
CA GLN A 551 -24.87 23.31 -26.36
C GLN A 551 -23.73 22.31 -26.06
N ALA A 552 -22.60 22.78 -25.52
CA ALA A 552 -21.51 21.94 -25.09
C ALA A 552 -21.95 21.00 -23.96
N GLU A 553 -22.52 21.55 -22.88
CA GLU A 553 -22.99 20.78 -21.72
C GLU A 553 -24.04 19.72 -22.07
N ALA A 554 -24.85 19.96 -23.12
CA ALA A 554 -25.79 18.99 -23.64
C ALA A 554 -25.12 17.84 -24.42
N LYS A 555 -24.05 18.11 -25.17
CA LYS A 555 -23.37 17.14 -26.04
C LYS A 555 -22.25 16.35 -25.36
N ILE A 556 -21.62 16.90 -24.30
CA ILE A 556 -20.50 16.26 -23.58
C ILE A 556 -20.75 14.77 -23.25
N PRO A 557 -21.91 14.34 -22.70
CA PRO A 557 -22.13 12.93 -22.38
C PRO A 557 -22.03 12.00 -23.59
N ALA A 558 -22.55 12.41 -24.75
CA ALA A 558 -22.49 11.61 -25.97
C ALA A 558 -21.07 11.54 -26.55
N ILE A 559 -20.29 12.63 -26.44
CA ILE A 559 -18.89 12.68 -26.85
C ILE A 559 -18.04 11.75 -25.96
N LEU A 560 -18.22 11.86 -24.64
CA LEU A 560 -17.53 11.01 -23.66
C LEU A 560 -17.91 9.54 -23.82
N GLN A 561 -19.20 9.23 -24.04
CA GLN A 561 -19.67 7.87 -24.29
C GLN A 561 -18.95 7.24 -25.48
N LYS A 562 -18.90 7.96 -26.62
CA LYS A 562 -18.22 7.48 -27.82
C LYS A 562 -16.71 7.30 -27.56
N HIS A 563 -16.08 8.30 -26.96
CA HIS A 563 -14.64 8.27 -26.66
C HIS A 563 -14.25 7.10 -25.74
N LEU A 564 -15.03 6.86 -24.68
CA LEU A 564 -14.76 5.76 -23.75
C LEU A 564 -14.91 4.38 -24.39
N LEU A 565 -15.87 4.22 -25.31
CA LEU A 565 -16.02 2.98 -26.08
C LEU A 565 -14.86 2.79 -27.06
N ASP A 566 -14.44 3.86 -27.75
CA ASP A 566 -13.31 3.83 -28.69
C ASP A 566 -11.96 3.55 -27.99
N GLN A 567 -11.85 3.89 -26.70
CA GLN A 567 -10.65 3.67 -25.86
C GLN A 567 -10.76 2.47 -24.91
N ALA A 568 -11.79 1.62 -25.05
CA ALA A 568 -11.96 0.46 -24.20
C ALA A 568 -10.88 -0.59 -24.49
N SER A 569 -10.16 -1.03 -23.47
CA SER A 569 -9.21 -2.15 -23.56
C SER A 569 -9.76 -3.37 -22.84
N VAL A 570 -9.69 -4.54 -23.49
CA VAL A 570 -10.11 -5.82 -22.90
C VAL A 570 -8.89 -6.71 -22.74
N GLU A 571 -8.57 -7.05 -21.50
CA GLU A 571 -7.54 -8.03 -21.15
C GLU A 571 -8.22 -9.34 -20.73
N LYS A 572 -7.66 -10.47 -21.19
CA LYS A 572 -8.11 -11.82 -20.83
C LYS A 572 -6.99 -12.55 -20.12
N GLN A 573 -7.31 -13.23 -19.03
CA GLN A 573 -6.38 -14.08 -18.28
C GLN A 573 -7.06 -15.40 -17.94
N PHE A 574 -6.34 -16.50 -18.11
CA PHE A 574 -6.79 -17.85 -17.74
C PHE A 574 -5.57 -18.73 -17.49
N ASP A 575 -5.72 -19.70 -16.60
CA ASP A 575 -4.70 -20.73 -16.33
C ASP A 575 -4.62 -21.72 -17.50
N THR A 576 -3.58 -22.57 -17.53
CA THR A 576 -3.38 -23.61 -18.57
C THR A 576 -4.66 -24.46 -18.76
N PRO A 577 -5.40 -24.30 -19.87
CA PRO A 577 -6.67 -24.99 -20.07
C PRO A 577 -6.47 -26.48 -20.33
N THR A 578 -7.33 -27.31 -19.73
CA THR A 578 -7.41 -28.74 -20.05
C THR A 578 -8.26 -28.96 -21.29
N VAL A 579 -7.74 -29.68 -22.28
CA VAL A 579 -8.46 -29.96 -23.53
C VAL A 579 -9.74 -30.74 -23.24
N GLY A 580 -10.89 -30.16 -23.61
CA GLY A 580 -12.20 -30.78 -23.42
C GLY A 580 -13.00 -30.24 -22.24
N GLU A 581 -12.37 -29.51 -21.31
CA GLU A 581 -12.99 -28.95 -20.10
C GLU A 581 -13.23 -27.43 -20.23
N GLU A 582 -14.14 -26.91 -19.42
CA GLU A 582 -14.34 -25.45 -19.28
C GLU A 582 -13.28 -24.86 -18.37
N THR A 583 -12.71 -23.72 -18.75
CA THR A 583 -11.71 -22.99 -17.97
C THR A 583 -12.29 -21.66 -17.51
N THR A 584 -12.01 -21.28 -16.27
CA THR A 584 -12.37 -19.95 -15.77
C THR A 584 -11.50 -18.90 -16.45
N VAL A 585 -12.14 -18.01 -17.20
CA VAL A 585 -11.49 -16.87 -17.87
C VAL A 585 -11.85 -15.60 -17.12
N ARG A 586 -10.83 -14.88 -16.66
CA ARG A 586 -10.98 -13.54 -16.10
C ARG A 586 -10.83 -12.51 -17.21
N HIS A 587 -11.85 -11.70 -17.39
CA HIS A 587 -11.88 -10.57 -18.31
C HIS A 587 -11.75 -9.27 -17.49
N LYS A 588 -10.87 -8.38 -17.92
CA LYS A 588 -10.76 -7.02 -17.40
C LYS A 588 -11.01 -6.04 -18.53
N ILE A 589 -12.04 -5.21 -18.37
CA ILE A 589 -12.35 -4.13 -19.31
C ILE A 589 -12.01 -2.81 -18.65
N THR A 590 -11.13 -2.04 -19.26
CA THR A 590 -10.71 -0.71 -18.79
C THR A 590 -11.17 0.36 -19.76
N PHE A 591 -11.78 1.42 -19.23
CA PHE A 591 -12.19 2.62 -19.95
C PHE A 591 -11.40 3.80 -19.42
N ARG A 592 -10.78 4.58 -20.31
CA ARG A 592 -9.97 5.73 -19.94
C ARG A 592 -10.47 7.00 -20.61
N ASN A 593 -10.79 8.01 -19.81
CA ASN A 593 -11.09 9.33 -20.32
C ASN A 593 -9.79 10.09 -20.60
N LEU A 594 -9.46 10.23 -21.89
CA LEU A 594 -8.30 10.99 -22.35
C LEU A 594 -8.67 12.42 -22.78
N LEU A 595 -9.95 12.75 -22.76
CA LEU A 595 -10.43 14.09 -23.09
C LEU A 595 -10.40 14.97 -21.84
N PRO A 596 -10.12 16.28 -21.99
CA PRO A 596 -10.20 17.24 -20.89
C PRO A 596 -11.67 17.61 -20.61
N LEU A 597 -12.57 16.62 -20.59
CA LEU A 597 -14.00 16.81 -20.41
C LEU A 597 -14.47 15.96 -19.23
N SER A 598 -15.44 16.45 -18.48
CA SER A 598 -16.06 15.70 -17.39
C SER A 598 -17.58 15.86 -17.42
N THR A 599 -18.29 14.90 -16.85
CA THR A 599 -19.73 14.99 -16.66
C THR A 599 -20.19 14.27 -15.40
N PRO A 600 -21.05 14.88 -14.58
CA PRO A 600 -21.69 14.20 -13.45
C PRO A 600 -22.89 13.36 -13.89
N LYS A 601 -23.25 13.36 -15.18
CA LYS A 601 -24.36 12.57 -15.70
C LYS A 601 -23.95 11.11 -15.88
N GLN A 602 -24.89 10.22 -15.62
CA GLN A 602 -24.69 8.79 -15.86
C GLN A 602 -24.50 8.52 -17.36
N ILE A 603 -23.46 7.75 -17.70
CA ILE A 603 -23.19 7.30 -19.07
C ILE A 603 -23.36 5.78 -19.13
N GLU A 604 -24.12 5.31 -20.12
CA GLU A 604 -24.24 3.89 -20.45
C GLU A 604 -23.22 3.49 -21.54
N LEU A 605 -22.38 2.51 -21.24
CA LEU A 605 -21.42 1.92 -22.16
C LEU A 605 -21.91 0.52 -22.55
N ASN A 606 -22.25 0.36 -23.83
CA ASN A 606 -22.75 -0.90 -24.38
C ASN A 606 -21.59 -1.86 -24.61
N VAL A 607 -21.22 -2.61 -23.57
CA VAL A 607 -20.10 -3.56 -23.61
C VAL A 607 -20.59 -4.95 -23.28
N GLN A 608 -20.15 -5.95 -24.06
CA GLN A 608 -20.62 -7.33 -23.93
C GLN A 608 -20.07 -7.98 -22.66
N VAL A 609 -20.76 -7.80 -21.54
CA VAL A 609 -20.59 -8.61 -20.33
C VAL A 609 -21.66 -9.71 -20.37
N PRO A 610 -21.28 -11.01 -20.35
CA PRO A 610 -22.26 -12.09 -20.34
C PRO A 610 -23.15 -12.04 -19.09
N PRO A 611 -24.46 -12.29 -19.19
CA PRO A 611 -25.37 -12.23 -18.04
C PRO A 611 -25.07 -13.30 -16.96
N THR A 612 -24.29 -14.33 -17.31
CA THR A 612 -23.84 -15.40 -16.40
C THR A 612 -22.46 -15.11 -15.78
N ALA A 613 -21.85 -13.97 -16.06
CA ALA A 613 -20.52 -13.63 -15.57
C ALA A 613 -20.52 -13.29 -14.07
N GLY A 614 -19.57 -13.86 -13.32
CA GLY A 614 -19.33 -13.50 -11.92
C GLY A 614 -18.49 -12.23 -11.85
N ILE A 615 -19.07 -11.12 -11.42
CA ILE A 615 -18.34 -9.85 -11.29
C ILE A 615 -17.36 -9.97 -10.11
N THR A 616 -16.07 -9.91 -10.37
CA THR A 616 -15.03 -10.03 -9.34
C THR A 616 -14.62 -8.68 -8.77
N GLN A 617 -14.53 -7.66 -9.63
CA GLN A 617 -14.13 -6.32 -9.23
C GLN A 617 -14.81 -5.27 -10.11
N LYS A 618 -15.14 -4.12 -9.53
CA LYS A 618 -15.63 -2.96 -10.28
C LYS A 618 -15.06 -1.67 -9.70
N GLY A 619 -14.77 -0.72 -10.59
CA GLY A 619 -14.38 0.63 -10.23
C GLY A 619 -15.48 1.38 -9.47
N GLU A 620 -15.07 2.40 -8.71
CA GLU A 620 -15.99 3.27 -7.99
C GLU A 620 -16.90 4.02 -8.98
N GLY A 621 -18.20 4.14 -8.64
CA GLY A 621 -19.19 4.76 -9.53
C GLY A 621 -19.63 3.89 -10.72
N MET A 622 -19.19 2.62 -10.80
CA MET A 622 -19.64 1.69 -11.83
C MET A 622 -20.82 0.84 -11.36
N THR A 623 -21.85 0.72 -12.21
CA THR A 623 -22.90 -0.29 -12.09
C THR A 623 -22.97 -1.12 -13.35
N ILE A 624 -23.30 -2.40 -13.22
CA ILE A 624 -23.24 -3.37 -14.32
C ILE A 624 -24.64 -3.91 -14.52
N GLY A 625 -25.19 -3.70 -15.72
CA GLY A 625 -26.42 -4.30 -16.19
C GLY A 625 -26.15 -5.52 -17.06
N ALA A 626 -27.22 -6.15 -17.57
CA ALA A 626 -27.13 -7.42 -18.28
C ALA A 626 -26.29 -7.39 -19.59
N LYS A 627 -26.05 -6.20 -20.17
CA LYS A 627 -25.23 -5.97 -21.39
C LYS A 627 -24.60 -4.57 -21.45
N SER A 628 -24.59 -3.87 -20.32
CA SER A 628 -24.21 -2.46 -20.26
C SER A 628 -23.44 -2.18 -18.97
N VAL A 629 -22.43 -1.34 -19.07
CA VAL A 629 -21.73 -0.78 -17.92
C VAL A 629 -22.19 0.66 -17.79
N PHE A 630 -22.68 1.04 -16.62
CA PHE A 630 -23.06 2.42 -16.35
C PHE A 630 -22.01 3.07 -15.45
N LEU A 631 -21.53 4.24 -15.87
CA LEU A 631 -20.68 5.12 -15.07
C LEU A 631 -21.57 6.20 -14.47
N SER A 632 -21.62 6.34 -13.14
CA SER A 632 -22.42 7.37 -12.45
C SER A 632 -21.97 8.80 -12.76
N GLY A 633 -20.73 8.96 -13.22
CA GLY A 633 -20.14 10.18 -13.74
C GLY A 633 -18.76 9.88 -14.32
N VAL A 634 -18.26 10.77 -15.18
CA VAL A 634 -16.95 10.65 -15.82
C VAL A 634 -16.12 11.87 -15.48
N ALA A 635 -14.99 11.65 -14.81
CA ALA A 635 -14.02 12.68 -14.45
C ALA A 635 -12.99 12.85 -15.57
N GLU A 636 -12.42 14.04 -15.66
CA GLU A 636 -11.26 14.31 -16.52
C GLU A 636 -10.09 13.41 -16.11
N GLY A 637 -9.45 12.75 -17.08
CA GLY A 637 -8.36 11.80 -16.82
C GLY A 637 -8.79 10.50 -16.10
N GLY A 638 -10.09 10.31 -15.84
CA GLY A 638 -10.60 9.18 -15.08
C GLY A 638 -10.36 7.83 -15.75
N GLU A 639 -10.07 6.81 -14.95
CA GLU A 639 -9.91 5.43 -15.37
C GLU A 639 -10.93 4.55 -14.64
N TYR A 640 -11.64 3.71 -15.40
CA TYR A 640 -12.74 2.89 -14.92
C TYR A 640 -12.50 1.45 -15.36
N SER A 641 -12.43 0.51 -14.43
CA SER A 641 -12.23 -0.90 -14.77
C SER A 641 -13.31 -1.79 -14.19
N VAL A 642 -13.75 -2.77 -14.97
CA VAL A 642 -14.60 -3.87 -14.52
C VAL A 642 -13.89 -5.19 -14.79
N GLU A 643 -13.86 -6.05 -13.78
CA GLU A 643 -13.35 -7.41 -13.88
C GLU A 643 -14.48 -8.40 -13.63
N PHE A 644 -14.56 -9.42 -14.49
CA PHE A 644 -15.55 -10.48 -14.37
C PHE A 644 -14.98 -11.82 -14.83
N GLU A 645 -15.54 -12.90 -14.31
CA GLU A 645 -15.16 -14.27 -14.62
C GLU A 645 -16.26 -14.97 -15.43
N THR A 646 -15.86 -15.68 -16.48
CA THR A 646 -16.71 -16.54 -17.31
C THR A 646 -16.13 -17.95 -17.37
N LEU A 647 -16.98 -18.93 -17.67
CA LEU A 647 -16.53 -20.28 -18.02
C LEU A 647 -16.52 -20.39 -19.54
N GLU A 648 -15.35 -20.66 -20.11
CA GLU A 648 -15.17 -20.79 -21.55
C GLU A 648 -14.40 -22.06 -21.88
N LYS A 649 -14.80 -22.75 -22.95
CA LYS A 649 -14.08 -23.92 -23.46
C LYS A 649 -13.00 -23.47 -24.43
N ILE A 650 -11.79 -23.27 -23.92
CA ILE A 650 -10.64 -22.77 -24.70
C ILE A 650 -10.16 -23.81 -25.71
N ALA A 651 -10.16 -25.09 -25.36
CA ALA A 651 -9.73 -26.18 -26.23
C ALA A 651 -10.68 -27.38 -26.20
N GLY A 652 -10.87 -28.05 -27.35
CA GLY A 652 -11.77 -29.20 -27.47
C GLY A 652 -11.30 -30.26 -28.46
N ILE A 653 -11.43 -31.54 -28.09
CA ILE A 653 -11.08 -32.68 -28.95
C ILE A 653 -12.09 -32.78 -30.10
N LYS A 654 -11.58 -32.84 -31.33
CA LYS A 654 -12.33 -33.04 -32.57
C LYS A 654 -12.30 -34.49 -33.04
N LYS A 655 -11.15 -35.16 -32.93
CA LYS A 655 -10.96 -36.57 -33.33
C LYS A 655 -9.88 -37.24 -32.47
N SER A 656 -10.07 -38.52 -32.13
CA SER A 656 -9.04 -39.41 -31.57
C SER A 656 -9.12 -40.76 -32.30
N GLN A 657 -7.97 -41.31 -32.69
CA GLN A 657 -7.89 -42.60 -33.38
C GLN A 657 -6.62 -43.35 -32.95
N LEU A 658 -6.78 -44.55 -32.38
CA LEU A 658 -5.71 -45.48 -32.01
C LEU A 658 -5.57 -46.57 -33.10
N LYS A 659 -4.34 -46.87 -33.52
CA LYS A 659 -4.02 -47.87 -34.54
C LYS A 659 -2.78 -48.68 -34.13
N VAL A 660 -2.85 -50.01 -34.17
CA VAL A 660 -1.67 -50.87 -33.99
C VAL A 660 -0.89 -50.93 -35.30
N VAL A 661 0.41 -50.63 -35.24
CA VAL A 661 1.32 -50.56 -36.40
C VAL A 661 2.03 -51.89 -36.63
N SER A 662 2.44 -52.57 -35.55
CA SER A 662 3.07 -53.90 -35.58
C SER A 662 2.83 -54.62 -34.25
N ALA A 663 2.84 -55.96 -34.27
CA ALA A 663 2.69 -56.76 -33.06
C ALA A 663 3.44 -58.09 -33.15
N ASP A 664 4.06 -58.51 -32.05
CA ASP A 664 4.56 -59.87 -31.82
C ASP A 664 4.02 -60.44 -30.50
N LEU A 665 4.62 -61.50 -29.97
CA LEU A 665 4.20 -62.12 -28.70
C LEU A 665 4.57 -61.29 -27.46
N LEU A 666 5.66 -60.52 -27.53
CA LEU A 666 6.22 -59.78 -26.41
C LEU A 666 5.65 -58.35 -26.35
N GLU A 667 5.41 -57.73 -27.50
CA GLU A 667 5.10 -56.31 -27.59
C GLU A 667 4.27 -55.95 -28.84
N ALA A 668 3.36 -54.98 -28.71
CA ALA A 668 2.68 -54.36 -29.84
C ALA A 668 2.82 -52.84 -29.81
N ASN A 669 3.21 -52.26 -30.94
CA ASN A 669 3.40 -50.82 -31.09
C ASN A 669 2.10 -50.20 -31.63
N ALA A 670 1.56 -49.23 -30.88
CA ALA A 670 0.31 -48.57 -31.23
C ALA A 670 0.47 -47.05 -31.30
N GLU A 671 -0.07 -46.44 -32.35
CA GLU A 671 -0.08 -44.99 -32.57
C GLU A 671 -1.49 -44.44 -32.32
N GLU A 672 -1.63 -43.43 -31.47
CA GLU A 672 -2.87 -42.67 -31.28
C GLU A 672 -2.71 -41.22 -31.71
N LYS A 673 -3.53 -40.81 -32.67
CA LYS A 673 -3.56 -39.46 -33.20
C LYS A 673 -4.79 -38.71 -32.69
N ILE A 674 -4.55 -37.55 -32.07
CA ILE A 674 -5.56 -36.67 -31.50
C ILE A 674 -5.53 -35.33 -32.19
N VAL A 675 -6.68 -34.91 -32.70
CA VAL A 675 -6.91 -33.60 -33.30
C VAL A 675 -7.82 -32.81 -32.37
N PHE A 676 -7.40 -31.62 -31.96
CA PHE A 676 -8.17 -30.73 -31.10
C PHE A 676 -8.13 -29.29 -31.64
N THR A 677 -9.14 -28.49 -31.30
CA THR A 677 -9.22 -27.08 -31.71
C THR A 677 -9.06 -26.16 -30.51
N SER A 678 -8.27 -25.09 -30.61
CA SER A 678 -8.08 -24.05 -29.58
C SER A 678 -8.59 -22.70 -30.07
N THR A 679 -9.21 -21.90 -29.21
CA THR A 679 -9.73 -20.56 -29.55
C THR A 679 -8.70 -19.45 -29.45
N GLU A 680 -7.57 -19.70 -28.77
CA GLU A 680 -6.49 -18.76 -28.51
C GLU A 680 -5.13 -19.49 -28.60
N ASP A 681 -4.04 -18.73 -28.85
CA ASP A 681 -2.67 -19.24 -28.81
C ASP A 681 -2.22 -19.43 -27.35
N THR A 682 -2.09 -20.68 -26.88
CA THR A 682 -1.82 -20.98 -25.46
C THR A 682 -1.26 -22.40 -25.26
N GLU A 683 -0.71 -22.70 -24.09
CA GLU A 683 -0.38 -24.08 -23.71
C GLU A 683 -1.63 -24.81 -23.21
N VAL A 684 -1.90 -26.00 -23.71
CA VAL A 684 -3.05 -26.82 -23.30
C VAL A 684 -2.58 -28.10 -22.63
N LEU A 685 -3.30 -28.53 -21.60
CA LEU A 685 -3.07 -29.81 -20.94
C LEU A 685 -3.99 -30.88 -21.56
N LEU A 686 -3.39 -31.93 -22.10
CA LEU A 686 -4.10 -33.07 -22.63
C LEU A 686 -3.91 -34.29 -21.70
N LEU A 687 -5.02 -34.85 -21.23
CA LEU A 687 -5.04 -35.99 -20.31
C LEU A 687 -5.59 -37.22 -21.03
N LEU A 688 -4.81 -38.32 -21.06
CA LEU A 688 -5.20 -39.58 -21.68
C LEU A 688 -5.09 -40.73 -20.69
N ASN A 689 -6.20 -41.43 -20.47
CA ASN A 689 -6.20 -42.63 -19.65
C ASN A 689 -5.83 -43.86 -20.49
N ARG A 690 -4.57 -44.29 -20.44
CA ARG A 690 -4.03 -45.48 -21.13
C ARG A 690 -3.25 -46.34 -20.14
N PRO A 691 -3.51 -47.67 -20.07
CA PRO A 691 -2.82 -48.57 -19.16
C PRO A 691 -1.45 -49.04 -19.69
N PHE A 692 -0.91 -48.41 -20.73
CA PHE A 692 0.30 -48.83 -21.45
C PHE A 692 1.38 -47.75 -21.31
N PRO A 693 2.67 -48.13 -21.23
CA PRO A 693 3.77 -47.18 -21.24
C PRO A 693 3.80 -46.38 -22.55
N LEU A 694 4.13 -45.09 -22.44
CA LEU A 694 4.35 -44.21 -23.57
C LEU A 694 5.80 -44.38 -24.04
N GLU A 695 6.01 -44.70 -25.32
CA GLU A 695 7.36 -44.75 -25.91
C GLU A 695 7.83 -43.34 -26.28
N TYR A 696 7.01 -42.63 -27.05
CA TYR A 696 7.24 -41.24 -27.43
C TYR A 696 5.93 -40.59 -27.85
N ALA A 697 5.92 -39.27 -27.92
CA ALA A 697 4.81 -38.53 -28.47
C ALA A 697 5.34 -37.29 -29.21
N GLU A 698 4.55 -36.81 -30.14
CA GLU A 698 4.90 -35.71 -31.04
C GLU A 698 3.68 -34.82 -31.23
N ALA A 699 3.89 -33.51 -31.28
CA ALA A 699 2.86 -32.56 -31.67
C ALA A 699 3.32 -31.76 -32.88
N ASP A 700 2.39 -31.42 -33.76
CA ASP A 700 2.68 -30.63 -34.96
C ASP A 700 3.13 -29.19 -34.58
N SER A 701 2.81 -28.74 -33.36
CA SER A 701 3.02 -27.40 -32.83
C SER A 701 4.10 -27.33 -31.74
N GLY A 702 5.37 -27.47 -32.12
CA GLY A 702 6.52 -27.04 -31.30
C GLY A 702 6.73 -27.80 -29.97
N LYS A 703 7.21 -27.08 -28.94
CA LYS A 703 7.63 -27.66 -27.65
C LYS A 703 6.47 -28.40 -26.98
N THR A 704 6.66 -29.70 -26.77
CA THR A 704 5.69 -30.54 -26.07
C THR A 704 6.40 -31.31 -24.97
N MET A 705 5.84 -31.29 -23.76
CA MET A 705 6.35 -32.08 -22.63
C MET A 705 5.37 -33.19 -22.33
N PHE A 706 5.86 -34.43 -22.36
CA PHE A 706 5.06 -35.62 -22.13
C PHE A 706 5.48 -36.29 -20.83
N PHE A 707 4.50 -36.71 -20.05
CA PHE A 707 4.72 -37.40 -18.78
C PHE A 707 3.88 -38.67 -18.76
N SER A 708 4.54 -39.83 -18.65
CA SER A 708 3.91 -41.07 -18.21
C SER A 708 4.72 -41.63 -17.04
N GLY A 709 4.13 -41.74 -15.86
CA GLY A 709 4.75 -42.47 -14.76
C GLY A 709 4.63 -43.98 -15.03
N GLU A 710 5.67 -44.76 -14.75
CA GLU A 710 5.66 -46.24 -14.86
C GLU A 710 4.53 -46.89 -14.03
N SER A 711 3.90 -46.16 -13.11
CA SER A 711 2.81 -46.60 -12.24
C SER A 711 1.45 -45.92 -12.49
N SER A 712 1.34 -44.95 -13.41
CA SER A 712 0.11 -44.19 -13.64
C SER A 712 -0.53 -44.54 -14.99
N SER A 713 -1.77 -45.02 -14.99
CA SER A 713 -2.60 -45.25 -16.19
C SER A 713 -3.04 -43.96 -16.91
N GLU A 714 -2.41 -42.83 -16.62
CA GLU A 714 -2.77 -41.49 -17.09
C GLU A 714 -1.52 -40.83 -17.69
N ILE A 715 -1.62 -40.48 -18.96
CA ILE A 715 -0.60 -39.76 -19.73
C ILE A 715 -0.99 -38.29 -19.77
N ARG A 716 -0.03 -37.43 -19.46
CA ARG A 716 -0.23 -35.98 -19.44
C ARG A 716 0.69 -35.33 -20.46
N ALA A 717 0.12 -34.58 -21.38
CA ALA A 717 0.87 -33.84 -22.39
C ALA A 717 0.56 -32.34 -22.28
N LEU A 718 1.61 -31.54 -22.10
CA LEU A 718 1.51 -30.08 -22.20
C LEU A 718 1.94 -29.67 -23.61
N VAL A 719 0.98 -29.17 -24.40
CA VAL A 719 1.13 -28.91 -25.83
C VAL A 719 0.96 -27.41 -26.08
N SER A 720 1.90 -26.78 -26.76
CA SER A 720 1.68 -25.42 -27.28
C SER A 720 0.64 -25.48 -28.40
N ALA A 721 -0.56 -24.95 -28.18
CA ALA A 721 -1.64 -24.92 -29.15
C ALA A 721 -1.72 -23.55 -29.83
N ALA A 722 -1.73 -23.56 -31.16
CA ALA A 722 -2.10 -22.39 -31.93
C ALA A 722 -3.63 -22.23 -31.98
N LYS A 723 -4.10 -21.01 -32.19
CA LYS A 723 -5.51 -20.72 -32.48
C LYS A 723 -5.93 -21.45 -33.76
N GLY A 724 -6.94 -22.31 -33.65
CA GLY A 724 -7.38 -23.20 -34.73
C GLY A 724 -7.16 -24.68 -34.42
N GLU A 725 -6.94 -25.48 -35.46
CA GLU A 725 -6.78 -26.93 -35.34
C GLU A 725 -5.33 -27.32 -35.03
N ASN A 726 -5.15 -28.20 -34.05
CA ASN A 726 -3.88 -28.71 -33.56
C ASN A 726 -3.92 -30.24 -33.52
N GLN A 727 -2.76 -30.86 -33.59
CA GLN A 727 -2.63 -32.31 -33.67
C GLN A 727 -1.47 -32.83 -32.82
N VAL A 728 -1.72 -33.96 -32.16
CA VAL A 728 -0.75 -34.67 -31.32
C VAL A 728 -0.85 -36.16 -31.61
N SER A 729 0.29 -36.82 -31.71
CA SER A 729 0.42 -38.25 -31.94
C SER A 729 1.16 -38.88 -30.76
N PHE A 730 0.65 -39.99 -30.25
CA PHE A 730 1.20 -40.74 -29.13
C PHE A 730 1.56 -42.15 -29.59
N ASN A 731 2.72 -42.66 -29.22
CA ASN A 731 3.14 -44.03 -29.52
C ASN A 731 3.30 -44.82 -28.22
N TYR A 732 2.67 -45.99 -28.18
CA TYR A 732 2.60 -46.86 -27.02
C TYR A 732 3.22 -48.22 -27.31
N ALA A 733 3.87 -48.74 -26.28
CA ALA A 733 4.34 -50.12 -26.19
C ALA A 733 3.32 -50.94 -25.39
N ILE A 734 2.62 -51.87 -26.02
CA ILE A 734 1.66 -52.77 -25.35
C ILE A 734 2.37 -54.08 -25.02
N PRO A 735 2.73 -54.34 -23.74
CA PRO A 735 3.44 -55.57 -23.38
C PRO A 735 2.51 -56.78 -23.39
N ASN A 736 3.04 -57.92 -23.81
CA ASN A 736 2.37 -59.22 -23.91
C ASN A 736 0.98 -59.11 -24.58
N PRO A 737 0.89 -58.58 -25.82
CA PRO A 737 -0.38 -58.33 -26.49
C PRO A 737 -1.15 -59.61 -26.80
N VAL A 738 -0.45 -60.77 -26.84
CA VAL A 738 -1.00 -62.10 -27.10
C VAL A 738 -0.62 -63.07 -25.97
N ALA A 739 -1.59 -63.84 -25.47
CA ALA A 739 -1.32 -65.01 -24.62
C ALA A 739 -1.03 -66.24 -25.47
N LEU A 740 0.00 -66.99 -25.09
CA LEU A 740 0.37 -68.26 -25.73
C LEU A 740 0.17 -69.42 -24.74
N ASN A 741 -0.69 -70.37 -25.10
CA ASN A 741 -0.81 -71.66 -24.44
C ASN A 741 -0.23 -72.74 -25.35
N ARG A 742 0.66 -73.59 -24.81
CA ARG A 742 1.29 -74.69 -25.55
C ARG A 742 1.09 -76.02 -24.85
N SER A 743 0.88 -77.08 -25.61
CA SER A 743 0.86 -78.45 -25.11
C SER A 743 1.43 -79.42 -26.14
N SER A 744 2.07 -80.50 -25.69
CA SER A 744 2.62 -81.50 -26.59
C SER A 744 2.23 -82.92 -26.15
N ARG A 745 2.13 -83.82 -27.13
CA ARG A 745 1.91 -85.25 -26.88
C ARG A 745 2.62 -86.09 -27.93
N THR A 746 3.06 -87.27 -27.53
CA THR A 746 3.65 -88.26 -28.43
C THR A 746 2.68 -89.42 -28.61
N ILE A 747 2.38 -89.76 -29.86
CA ILE A 747 1.52 -90.87 -30.24
C ILE A 747 2.39 -91.93 -30.91
N GLN A 748 2.47 -93.13 -30.33
CA GLN A 748 3.19 -94.26 -30.93
C GLN A 748 2.22 -95.15 -31.70
N ASN A 749 2.45 -95.31 -33.01
CA ASN A 749 1.68 -96.20 -33.88
C ASN A 749 2.64 -97.15 -34.62
N GLY A 750 2.92 -98.32 -34.03
CA GLY A 750 3.82 -99.32 -34.63
C GLY A 750 5.28 -98.85 -34.65
N ASN A 751 5.93 -98.83 -35.82
CA ASN A 751 7.32 -98.38 -36.00
C ASN A 751 7.46 -96.85 -36.20
N GLU A 752 6.35 -96.09 -36.12
CA GLU A 752 6.33 -94.64 -36.30
C GLU A 752 5.96 -93.94 -34.98
N SER A 753 6.73 -92.91 -34.61
CA SER A 753 6.40 -92.01 -33.51
C SER A 753 5.95 -90.67 -34.09
N LEU A 754 4.71 -90.28 -33.81
CA LEU A 754 4.17 -88.97 -34.19
C LEU A 754 4.26 -88.04 -32.97
N PHE A 755 4.92 -86.91 -33.13
CA PHE A 755 4.98 -85.86 -32.13
C PHE A 755 4.02 -84.73 -32.53
N GLU A 756 3.09 -84.41 -31.65
CA GLU A 756 2.07 -83.38 -31.86
C GLU A 756 2.29 -82.24 -30.86
N MET A 757 2.33 -81.00 -31.35
CA MET A 757 2.34 -79.79 -30.53
C MET A 757 1.14 -78.90 -30.88
N ASP A 758 0.37 -78.51 -29.87
CA ASP A 758 -0.75 -77.59 -29.96
C ASP A 758 -0.34 -76.21 -29.39
N PHE A 759 -0.51 -75.18 -30.21
CA PHE A 759 -0.32 -73.77 -29.87
C PHE A 759 -1.67 -73.04 -29.97
N GLN A 760 -2.05 -72.33 -28.90
CA GLN A 760 -3.23 -71.49 -28.85
C GLN A 760 -2.80 -70.06 -28.51
N LEU A 761 -3.07 -69.14 -29.44
CA LEU A 761 -2.77 -67.71 -29.36
C LEU A 761 -4.06 -66.97 -29.06
N GLU A 762 -4.08 -66.08 -28.06
CA GLU A 762 -5.23 -65.23 -27.74
C GLU A 762 -4.82 -63.75 -27.66
N SER A 763 -5.40 -62.88 -28.50
CA SER A 763 -5.15 -61.43 -28.45
C SER A 763 -5.87 -60.80 -27.25
N LYS A 764 -5.20 -59.97 -26.44
CA LYS A 764 -5.78 -59.41 -25.19
C LYS A 764 -6.35 -58.00 -25.34
N TYR A 765 -5.51 -57.06 -25.75
CA TYR A 765 -5.74 -55.63 -25.46
C TYR A 765 -6.32 -54.83 -26.63
N ALA A 766 -5.95 -55.18 -27.87
CA ALA A 766 -6.29 -54.46 -29.09
C ALA A 766 -6.40 -55.42 -30.29
N GLU A 767 -6.98 -54.92 -31.39
CA GLU A 767 -6.90 -55.58 -32.69
C GLU A 767 -5.48 -55.40 -33.24
N LEU A 768 -4.84 -56.50 -33.61
CA LEU A 768 -3.44 -56.53 -34.05
C LEU A 768 -3.42 -56.68 -35.58
N HIS A 769 -2.76 -55.74 -36.26
CA HIS A 769 -2.54 -55.82 -37.70
C HIS A 769 -1.09 -56.22 -37.97
N GLY A 770 -0.87 -57.16 -38.89
CA GLY A 770 0.46 -57.64 -39.26
C GLY A 770 1.19 -58.34 -38.10
N PHE A 771 0.48 -59.17 -37.32
CA PHE A 771 1.07 -59.93 -36.23
C PHE A 771 2.06 -60.96 -36.76
N LYS A 772 3.30 -60.93 -36.26
CA LYS A 772 4.33 -61.88 -36.63
C LYS A 772 5.11 -62.35 -35.40
N ALA A 773 5.18 -63.65 -35.20
CA ALA A 773 5.91 -64.24 -34.09
C ALA A 773 6.68 -65.47 -34.53
N SER A 774 7.91 -65.62 -34.05
CA SER A 774 8.67 -66.88 -34.17
C SER A 774 8.81 -67.51 -32.80
N LEU A 775 8.55 -68.80 -32.70
CA LEU A 775 8.78 -69.60 -31.50
C LEU A 775 9.72 -70.76 -31.86
N THR A 776 10.63 -71.02 -30.94
CA THR A 776 11.57 -72.13 -31.05
C THR A 776 11.28 -73.13 -29.94
N GLU A 777 11.07 -74.40 -30.31
CA GLU A 777 10.76 -75.48 -29.38
C GLU A 777 11.66 -76.68 -29.65
N GLU A 778 12.03 -77.40 -28.59
CA GLU A 778 12.72 -78.68 -28.74
C GLU A 778 11.77 -79.70 -29.38
N ALA A 779 12.26 -80.42 -30.40
CA ALA A 779 11.49 -81.40 -31.12
C ALA A 779 12.34 -82.63 -31.47
N CYS A 780 11.69 -83.69 -31.94
CA CYS A 780 12.42 -84.83 -32.47
C CYS A 780 13.02 -84.52 -33.85
N GLU A 781 14.10 -85.21 -34.23
CA GLU A 781 14.61 -85.14 -35.60
C GLU A 781 13.62 -85.79 -36.58
N PRO A 782 13.29 -85.11 -37.69
CA PRO A 782 12.37 -85.64 -38.68
C PRO A 782 12.99 -86.84 -39.39
N GLN A 783 12.18 -87.86 -39.66
CA GLN A 783 12.61 -89.04 -40.42
C GLN A 783 13.14 -88.64 -41.81
N SER A 784 14.32 -89.14 -42.20
CA SER A 784 14.99 -88.80 -43.46
C SER A 784 14.17 -89.23 -44.69
N GLY A 785 13.40 -88.28 -45.22
CA GLY A 785 12.49 -88.38 -46.38
C GLY A 785 11.72 -87.07 -46.56
N PRO A 786 10.89 -86.91 -47.61
CA PRO A 786 10.16 -85.66 -47.89
C PRO A 786 9.01 -85.35 -46.92
N ALA A 787 8.97 -85.99 -45.74
CA ALA A 787 7.98 -85.74 -44.70
C ALA A 787 8.30 -84.41 -44.00
N GLN A 788 7.92 -83.31 -44.65
CA GLN A 788 8.00 -81.98 -44.05
C GLN A 788 7.02 -81.89 -42.85
N PRO A 789 7.35 -81.11 -41.81
CA PRO A 789 6.41 -80.78 -40.75
C PRO A 789 5.08 -80.32 -41.34
N THR A 790 3.96 -80.87 -40.84
CA THR A 790 2.63 -80.41 -41.25
C THR A 790 2.00 -79.59 -40.15
N VAL A 791 1.38 -78.47 -40.54
CA VAL A 791 0.67 -77.57 -39.63
C VAL A 791 -0.81 -77.58 -40.02
N SER A 792 -1.69 -77.66 -39.02
CA SER A 792 -3.14 -77.58 -39.19
C SER A 792 -3.72 -76.66 -38.12
N GLY A 793 -4.78 -75.90 -38.43
CA GLY A 793 -5.40 -75.02 -37.45
C GLY A 793 -5.98 -73.76 -38.07
N SER A 794 -6.45 -72.84 -37.23
CA SER A 794 -6.99 -71.53 -37.63
C SER A 794 -5.91 -70.44 -37.74
N ALA A 795 -4.71 -70.69 -37.23
CA ALA A 795 -3.57 -69.80 -37.35
C ALA A 795 -2.77 -70.04 -38.64
N ASN A 796 -2.36 -68.95 -39.29
CA ASN A 796 -1.44 -68.94 -40.41
C ASN A 796 0.00 -69.15 -39.87
N ALA A 797 0.48 -70.40 -39.88
CA ALA A 797 1.78 -70.75 -39.33
C ALA A 797 2.64 -71.60 -40.29
N LYS A 798 3.96 -71.34 -40.28
CA LYS A 798 4.99 -72.07 -41.04
C LYS A 798 5.94 -72.72 -40.06
N VAL A 799 6.38 -73.95 -40.34
CA VAL A 799 7.29 -74.69 -39.45
C VAL A 799 8.53 -75.13 -40.20
N SER A 800 9.69 -75.00 -39.56
CA SER A 800 10.95 -75.60 -39.98
C SER A 800 11.59 -76.36 -38.82
N VAL A 801 12.37 -77.41 -39.10
CA VAL A 801 13.03 -78.22 -38.08
C VAL A 801 14.48 -78.47 -38.51
N ASP A 802 15.43 -78.12 -37.65
CA ASP A 802 16.86 -78.35 -37.85
C ASP A 802 17.53 -78.79 -36.55
N GLY A 803 18.36 -79.83 -36.59
CA GLY A 803 19.13 -80.32 -35.43
C GLY A 803 18.33 -80.65 -34.16
N GLY A 804 17.06 -81.09 -34.28
CA GLY A 804 16.19 -81.36 -33.12
C GLY A 804 15.52 -80.12 -32.52
N ILE A 805 15.56 -78.99 -33.23
CA ILE A 805 14.91 -77.74 -32.84
C ILE A 805 13.87 -77.37 -33.90
N MET A 806 12.62 -77.15 -33.47
CA MET A 806 11.51 -76.71 -34.32
C MET A 806 11.34 -75.20 -34.20
N GLU A 807 11.34 -74.49 -35.32
CA GLU A 807 10.93 -73.10 -35.41
C GLU A 807 9.54 -73.01 -36.04
N ILE A 808 8.58 -72.41 -35.34
CA ILE A 808 7.25 -72.07 -35.85
C ILE A 808 7.09 -70.56 -35.98
N ILE A 809 6.73 -70.11 -37.17
CA ILE A 809 6.49 -68.70 -37.50
C ILE A 809 5.00 -68.50 -37.73
N PHE A 810 4.36 -67.68 -36.90
CA PHE A 810 2.99 -67.20 -37.08
C PHE A 810 2.99 -65.88 -37.85
N GLU A 811 2.14 -65.76 -38.87
CA GLU A 811 1.98 -64.55 -39.69
C GLU A 811 0.49 -64.28 -39.93
N GLU A 812 -0.11 -63.34 -39.20
CA GLU A 812 -1.52 -62.95 -39.34
C GLU A 812 -1.66 -61.50 -39.82
N ASP A 813 -2.42 -61.31 -40.89
CA ASP A 813 -2.71 -59.95 -41.41
C ASP A 813 -3.63 -59.16 -40.46
N GLU A 814 -4.59 -59.85 -39.84
CA GLU A 814 -5.54 -59.27 -38.88
C GLU A 814 -5.85 -60.29 -37.77
N PHE A 815 -5.60 -59.91 -36.52
CA PHE A 815 -5.89 -60.71 -35.34
C PHE A 815 -6.75 -59.90 -34.36
N LYS A 816 -8.06 -60.18 -34.35
CA LYS A 816 -9.05 -59.37 -33.64
C LYS A 816 -8.87 -59.43 -32.13
N LYS A 817 -9.29 -58.37 -31.44
CA LYS A 817 -9.27 -58.32 -29.98
C LYS A 817 -10.06 -59.49 -29.38
N LEU A 818 -9.44 -60.22 -28.46
CA LEU A 818 -9.99 -61.43 -27.82
C LEU A 818 -10.29 -62.58 -28.78
N GLU A 819 -9.76 -62.53 -30.00
CA GLU A 819 -9.79 -63.67 -30.91
C GLU A 819 -8.77 -64.72 -30.46
N THR A 820 -9.09 -65.99 -30.68
CA THR A 820 -8.19 -67.12 -30.43
C THR A 820 -7.85 -67.81 -31.75
N LYS A 821 -6.56 -68.00 -32.01
CA LYS A 821 -6.03 -68.71 -33.17
C LYS A 821 -5.26 -69.94 -32.69
N GLU A 822 -5.37 -71.04 -33.42
CA GLU A 822 -4.77 -72.31 -33.05
C GLU A 822 -3.88 -72.84 -34.17
N ALA A 823 -2.69 -73.34 -33.85
CA ALA A 823 -1.85 -74.14 -34.73
C ALA A 823 -1.47 -75.45 -34.06
N ARG A 824 -1.65 -76.54 -34.79
CA ARG A 824 -1.26 -77.89 -34.42
C ARG A 824 -0.21 -78.38 -35.38
N VAL A 825 0.97 -78.71 -34.86
CA VAL A 825 2.13 -79.18 -35.63
C VAL A 825 2.30 -80.67 -35.44
N PHE A 826 2.51 -81.39 -36.54
CA PHE A 826 2.75 -82.82 -36.56
C PHE A 826 4.14 -83.14 -37.14
N LEU A 827 4.93 -83.92 -36.40
CA LEU A 827 6.29 -84.34 -36.75
C LEU A 827 6.42 -85.87 -36.68
N HIS A 828 6.96 -86.48 -37.74
CA HIS A 828 7.28 -87.92 -37.76
C HIS A 828 8.74 -88.16 -37.35
N CYS A 829 8.94 -88.83 -36.22
CA CYS A 829 10.25 -88.97 -35.57
C CYS A 829 10.93 -90.32 -35.87
N ILE A 830 12.28 -90.34 -35.89
CA ILE A 830 13.08 -91.59 -35.97
C ILE A 830 12.99 -92.38 -34.64
N PRO A 831 12.78 -93.71 -34.65
CA PRO A 831 12.50 -94.49 -33.43
C PRO A 831 13.61 -94.64 -32.37
N GLN A 832 14.73 -93.91 -32.45
CA GLN A 832 15.87 -94.10 -31.53
C GLN A 832 16.45 -92.84 -30.86
N SER A 833 15.84 -91.66 -30.98
CA SER A 833 16.24 -90.50 -30.17
C SER A 833 15.44 -90.45 -28.87
N GLN A 834 16.13 -90.36 -27.72
CA GLN A 834 15.51 -90.18 -26.41
C GLN A 834 14.58 -88.96 -26.42
N PHE A 835 13.30 -89.16 -26.10
CA PHE A 835 12.37 -88.07 -25.85
C PHE A 835 12.76 -87.37 -24.53
N PRO A 836 12.96 -86.05 -24.51
CA PRO A 836 13.20 -85.35 -23.25
C PRO A 836 11.95 -85.49 -22.37
N ALA A 837 12.16 -86.06 -21.18
CA ALA A 837 11.14 -86.08 -20.13
C ALA A 837 10.84 -84.64 -19.74
N GLY A 838 9.58 -84.23 -19.92
CA GLY A 838 9.10 -82.93 -19.48
C GLY A 838 9.33 -82.76 -17.98
N ASN A 839 10.30 -81.92 -17.63
CA ASN A 839 10.40 -81.26 -16.34
C ASN A 839 10.47 -79.76 -16.62
N GLY A 840 9.52 -79.03 -16.06
CA GLY A 840 9.34 -77.61 -16.32
C GLY A 840 10.40 -76.69 -15.71
N LEU A 841 10.11 -75.40 -15.92
CA LEU A 841 10.71 -74.21 -15.31
C LEU A 841 12.10 -73.82 -15.84
N GLY A 842 12.12 -73.27 -17.04
CA GLY A 842 13.03 -72.17 -17.38
C GLY A 842 12.30 -70.85 -17.17
N GLN A 843 12.42 -70.26 -15.96
CA GLN A 843 12.21 -68.82 -15.83
C GLN A 843 13.34 -68.16 -16.62
N VAL A 844 13.00 -67.43 -17.68
CA VAL A 844 13.93 -66.51 -18.32
C VAL A 844 14.12 -65.34 -17.35
N GLU A 845 15.27 -65.34 -16.66
CA GLU A 845 15.78 -64.17 -15.97
C GLU A 845 16.01 -63.06 -16.99
N THR A 846 15.21 -62.00 -16.89
CA THR A 846 15.43 -60.75 -17.59
C THR A 846 16.67 -60.06 -17.02
N SER A 847 17.81 -60.18 -17.70
CA SER A 847 18.95 -59.31 -17.47
C SER A 847 18.64 -57.95 -18.09
N SER A 848 18.12 -57.03 -17.27
CA SER A 848 17.96 -55.63 -17.62
C SER A 848 19.34 -54.96 -17.78
N PRO A 849 19.67 -54.32 -18.92
CA PRO A 849 20.83 -53.45 -19.04
C PRO A 849 20.49 -52.08 -18.44
N ASN A 850 20.32 -52.02 -17.11
CA ASN A 850 20.30 -50.76 -16.39
C ASN A 850 21.73 -50.22 -16.26
N ALA A 851 22.10 -49.32 -17.17
CA ALA A 851 23.04 -48.26 -16.80
C ALA A 851 22.34 -47.38 -15.77
N TYR A 852 22.57 -47.71 -14.50
CA TYR A 852 22.07 -46.93 -13.37
C TYR A 852 22.53 -45.47 -13.48
N PRO A 853 21.66 -44.46 -13.24
CA PRO A 853 22.15 -43.16 -12.80
C PRO A 853 22.77 -43.36 -11.41
N ASP A 854 24.06 -43.01 -11.29
CA ASP A 854 24.85 -43.23 -10.07
C ASP A 854 24.12 -42.65 -8.85
N PRO A 855 23.59 -43.49 -7.93
CA PRO A 855 22.91 -43.01 -6.74
C PRO A 855 23.88 -42.25 -5.81
N ALA A 856 25.20 -42.43 -5.98
CA ALA A 856 26.20 -41.60 -5.31
C ALA A 856 26.20 -40.18 -5.88
N LEU A 857 26.14 -39.99 -7.21
CA LEU A 857 26.06 -38.67 -7.85
C LEU A 857 24.77 -37.92 -7.47
N ALA A 858 23.62 -38.60 -7.49
CA ALA A 858 22.35 -37.99 -7.06
C ALA A 858 22.41 -37.53 -5.59
N LYS A 859 23.01 -38.34 -4.71
CA LYS A 859 23.20 -38.01 -3.29
C LYS A 859 24.22 -36.88 -3.09
N GLU A 860 25.31 -36.87 -3.85
CA GLU A 860 26.32 -35.80 -3.89
C GLU A 860 25.68 -34.47 -4.29
N LEU A 861 24.92 -34.44 -5.38
CA LEU A 861 24.21 -33.26 -5.85
C LEU A 861 23.13 -32.79 -4.86
N TRP A 862 22.39 -33.71 -4.22
CA TRP A 862 21.45 -33.37 -3.14
C TRP A 862 22.16 -32.76 -1.92
N ASN A 863 23.34 -33.24 -1.56
CA ASN A 863 24.16 -32.66 -0.48
C ASN A 863 24.64 -31.25 -0.87
N GLN A 864 25.13 -31.06 -2.09
CA GLN A 864 25.60 -29.76 -2.58
C GLN A 864 24.46 -28.74 -2.71
N VAL A 865 23.27 -29.16 -3.15
CA VAL A 865 22.03 -28.38 -3.07
C VAL A 865 21.71 -28.00 -1.62
N GLY A 866 21.92 -28.92 -0.68
CA GLY A 866 21.75 -28.68 0.75
C GLY A 866 22.73 -27.65 1.31
N GLU A 867 23.98 -27.64 0.84
CA GLU A 867 25.01 -26.68 1.28
C GLU A 867 24.81 -25.29 0.68
N ILE A 868 24.61 -25.18 -0.64
CA ILE A 868 24.34 -23.89 -1.30
C ILE A 868 23.00 -23.34 -0.84
N GLY A 869 21.99 -24.20 -0.67
CA GLY A 869 20.67 -23.81 -0.17
C GLY A 869 20.68 -23.25 1.26
N LYS A 870 21.72 -23.53 2.07
CA LYS A 870 21.91 -22.86 3.38
C LYS A 870 22.33 -21.40 3.21
N ALA A 871 23.05 -21.06 2.14
CA ALA A 871 23.48 -19.69 1.82
C ALA A 871 22.43 -18.94 0.96
N CYS A 872 21.81 -19.60 -0.01
CA CYS A 872 20.78 -19.04 -0.89
C CYS A 872 19.77 -20.12 -1.33
N ALA A 873 18.63 -20.22 -0.64
CA ALA A 873 17.62 -21.23 -0.90
C ALA A 873 16.93 -21.09 -2.27
N GLU A 874 16.77 -19.86 -2.75
CA GLU A 874 16.18 -19.54 -4.07
C GLU A 874 17.12 -19.92 -5.21
N CYS A 875 18.44 -19.77 -5.01
CA CYS A 875 19.45 -20.08 -6.02
C CYS A 875 19.44 -21.56 -6.42
N VAL A 876 19.04 -22.46 -5.52
CA VAL A 876 19.01 -23.92 -5.77
C VAL A 876 17.64 -24.45 -6.18
N ALA A 877 16.63 -23.59 -6.36
CA ALA A 877 15.25 -24.03 -6.64
C ALA A 877 15.14 -24.77 -7.99
N GLN A 878 15.84 -24.29 -9.02
CA GLN A 878 15.89 -24.95 -10.33
C GLN A 878 16.70 -26.25 -10.28
N ALA A 879 17.85 -26.27 -9.61
CA ALA A 879 18.64 -27.50 -9.41
C ALA A 879 17.88 -28.58 -8.61
N LYS A 880 17.09 -28.18 -7.58
CA LYS A 880 16.17 -29.08 -6.85
C LYS A 880 15.06 -29.62 -7.74
N LYS A 881 14.48 -28.76 -8.58
CA LYS A 881 13.46 -29.16 -9.55
C LYS A 881 14.03 -30.22 -10.49
N GLN A 882 15.22 -30.00 -11.06
CA GLN A 882 15.87 -30.98 -11.95
C GLN A 882 16.26 -32.29 -11.22
N LEU A 883 16.72 -32.22 -9.96
CA LEU A 883 16.97 -33.40 -9.13
C LEU A 883 15.70 -34.19 -8.80
N LEU A 884 14.58 -33.52 -8.58
CA LEU A 884 13.26 -34.16 -8.38
C LEU A 884 12.72 -34.76 -9.69
N LEU A 885 13.13 -34.22 -10.83
CA LEU A 885 12.81 -34.69 -12.18
C LEU A 885 13.77 -35.79 -12.67
N GLY A 886 14.80 -36.15 -11.90
CA GLY A 886 15.74 -37.24 -12.22
C GLY A 886 16.86 -36.87 -13.21
N ASP A 887 16.94 -35.62 -13.67
CA ASP A 887 17.95 -35.14 -14.63
C ASP A 887 19.21 -34.66 -13.90
N LEU A 888 20.15 -35.58 -13.67
CA LEU A 888 21.37 -35.31 -12.91
C LEU A 888 22.34 -34.37 -13.64
N ALA A 889 22.37 -34.40 -14.98
CA ALA A 889 23.27 -33.58 -15.77
C ALA A 889 22.82 -32.11 -15.79
N GLN A 890 21.52 -31.88 -15.99
CA GLN A 890 20.97 -30.53 -15.93
C GLN A 890 20.95 -29.98 -14.50
N ALA A 891 20.71 -30.85 -13.51
CA ALA A 891 20.85 -30.47 -12.10
C ALA A 891 22.24 -29.95 -11.77
N GLU A 892 23.31 -30.57 -12.26
CA GLU A 892 24.69 -30.14 -12.02
C GLU A 892 25.01 -28.78 -12.66
N ILE A 893 24.55 -28.53 -13.88
CA ILE A 893 24.70 -27.23 -14.58
C ILE A 893 23.98 -26.13 -13.80
N GLU A 894 22.74 -26.35 -13.39
CA GLU A 894 21.97 -25.40 -12.59
C GLU A 894 22.60 -25.17 -11.21
N LEU A 895 23.27 -26.19 -10.66
CA LEU A 895 24.00 -26.08 -9.40
C LEU A 895 25.24 -25.19 -9.52
N GLN A 896 25.95 -25.20 -10.66
CA GLN A 896 27.05 -24.27 -10.92
C GLN A 896 26.56 -22.82 -11.06
N THR A 897 25.44 -22.60 -11.76
CA THR A 897 24.77 -21.29 -11.84
C THR A 897 24.33 -20.82 -10.45
N ALA A 898 23.81 -21.73 -9.62
CA ALA A 898 23.45 -21.45 -8.23
C ALA A 898 24.66 -21.03 -7.38
N ARG A 899 25.85 -21.61 -7.61
CA ARG A 899 27.10 -21.21 -6.93
C ARG A 899 27.52 -19.79 -7.27
N GLN A 900 27.43 -19.40 -8.55
CA GLN A 900 27.77 -18.04 -8.98
C GLN A 900 26.84 -17.00 -8.35
N LYS A 901 25.52 -17.25 -8.40
CA LYS A 901 24.53 -16.38 -7.76
C LYS A 901 24.68 -16.32 -6.24
N ALA A 902 25.05 -17.43 -5.59
CA ALA A 902 25.34 -17.44 -4.17
C ALA A 902 26.59 -16.63 -3.82
N ALA A 903 27.63 -16.67 -4.65
CA ALA A 903 28.84 -15.86 -4.49
C ALA A 903 28.56 -14.36 -4.68
N GLU A 904 27.79 -13.97 -5.70
CA GLU A 904 27.35 -12.57 -5.92
C GLU A 904 26.55 -12.03 -4.72
N LYS A 905 25.67 -12.86 -4.16
CA LYS A 905 24.90 -12.51 -2.95
C LYS A 905 25.77 -12.40 -1.70
N GLN A 906 26.87 -13.16 -1.64
CA GLN A 906 27.84 -13.07 -0.56
C GLN A 906 28.70 -11.80 -0.69
N ASP A 907 29.07 -11.42 -1.90
CA ASP A 907 29.76 -10.16 -2.20
C ASP A 907 28.87 -8.94 -1.92
N SER A 908 27.57 -9.01 -2.23
CA SER A 908 26.63 -7.93 -1.88
C SER A 908 26.46 -7.77 -0.38
N LEU A 909 26.41 -8.88 0.38
CA LEU A 909 26.38 -8.86 1.85
C LEU A 909 27.69 -8.30 2.44
N ALA A 910 28.84 -8.59 1.83
CA ALA A 910 30.12 -8.02 2.23
C ALA A 910 30.19 -6.51 1.95
N ALA A 911 29.63 -6.05 0.83
CA ALA A 911 29.51 -4.62 0.51
C ALA A 911 28.57 -3.90 1.49
N GLU A 912 27.43 -4.50 1.83
CA GLU A 912 26.48 -3.97 2.81
C GLU A 912 27.10 -3.88 4.22
N SER A 913 27.90 -4.88 4.62
CA SER A 913 28.64 -4.85 5.88
C SER A 913 29.66 -3.71 5.95
N ARG A 914 30.38 -3.43 4.85
CA ARG A 914 31.31 -2.28 4.77
C ARG A 914 30.56 -0.94 4.83
N ALA A 915 29.42 -0.84 4.15
CA ALA A 915 28.58 0.36 4.20
C ALA A 915 28.04 0.59 5.63
N PHE A 916 27.62 -0.47 6.32
CA PHE A 916 27.18 -0.39 7.71
C PHE A 916 28.30 0.04 8.66
N GLN A 917 29.53 -0.48 8.50
CA GLN A 917 30.69 -0.06 9.30
C GLN A 917 31.01 1.43 9.12
N THR A 918 30.97 1.93 7.88
CA THR A 918 31.21 3.34 7.56
C THR A 918 30.15 4.23 8.20
N LEU A 919 28.87 3.89 8.01
CA LEU A 919 27.75 4.61 8.62
C LEU A 919 27.75 4.55 10.16
N SER A 920 28.30 3.48 10.75
CA SER A 920 28.46 3.37 12.21
C SER A 920 29.50 4.34 12.74
N GLN A 921 30.60 4.55 12.01
CA GLN A 921 31.60 5.56 12.37
C GLN A 921 31.03 6.98 12.25
N ASP A 922 30.31 7.27 11.16
CA ASP A 922 29.63 8.55 10.97
C ASP A 922 28.59 8.82 12.08
N PHE A 923 27.88 7.77 12.51
CA PHE A 923 26.91 7.87 13.59
C PHE A 923 27.59 8.14 14.96
N GLU A 924 28.73 7.53 15.23
CA GLU A 924 29.49 7.79 16.46
C GLU A 924 29.98 9.25 16.51
N GLY A 925 30.54 9.77 15.41
CA GLY A 925 30.92 11.19 15.33
C GLY A 925 29.72 12.11 15.54
N PHE A 926 28.60 11.83 14.86
CA PHE A 926 27.37 12.60 15.02
C PHE A 926 26.79 12.54 16.45
N ARG A 927 26.90 11.40 17.14
CA ARG A 927 26.42 11.25 18.52
C ARG A 927 27.14 12.21 19.45
N ASP A 928 28.45 12.35 19.30
CA ASP A 928 29.25 13.17 20.20
C ASP A 928 28.92 14.67 20.02
N ASP A 929 28.80 15.16 18.78
CA ASP A 929 28.35 16.54 18.46
C ASP A 929 26.94 16.82 19.03
N THR A 930 26.07 15.82 18.95
CA THR A 930 24.69 15.92 19.43
C THR A 930 24.61 16.00 20.96
N LEU A 931 25.46 15.26 21.68
CA LEU A 931 25.50 15.30 23.14
C LEU A 931 25.97 16.68 23.64
N GLU A 932 26.88 17.33 22.91
CA GLU A 932 27.29 18.71 23.19
C GLU A 932 26.12 19.69 23.04
N ALA A 933 25.38 19.64 21.93
CA ALA A 933 24.21 20.49 21.72
C ALA A 933 23.09 20.25 22.76
N ILE A 934 22.91 19.01 23.24
CA ILE A 934 21.99 18.70 24.34
C ILE A 934 22.44 19.37 25.64
N ALA A 935 23.74 19.35 25.94
CA ALA A 935 24.29 20.03 27.11
C ALA A 935 24.13 21.56 27.02
N GLU A 936 24.35 22.14 25.84
CA GLU A 936 24.09 23.57 25.59
C GLU A 936 22.61 23.93 25.78
N PHE A 937 21.69 23.07 25.32
CA PHE A 937 20.26 23.24 25.54
C PHE A 937 19.91 23.25 27.03
N ASP A 938 20.40 22.28 27.81
CA ASP A 938 20.14 22.25 29.25
C ASP A 938 20.70 23.48 29.97
N LYS A 939 21.88 23.97 29.54
CA LYS A 939 22.50 25.18 30.07
C LYS A 939 21.68 26.44 29.73
N ALA A 940 21.24 26.58 28.49
CA ALA A 940 20.43 27.71 28.02
C ALA A 940 19.11 27.87 28.78
N PHE A 941 18.53 26.77 29.25
CA PHE A 941 17.27 26.74 29.97
C PHE A 941 17.42 26.49 31.48
N THR A 942 18.62 26.69 32.04
CA THR A 942 18.84 26.60 33.50
C THR A 942 18.11 27.76 34.20
N PRO A 943 17.11 27.50 35.07
CA PRO A 943 16.36 28.55 35.76
C PRO A 943 17.08 29.04 37.03
N SER A 944 16.86 30.29 37.42
CA SER A 944 17.13 30.73 38.80
C SER A 944 16.05 30.22 39.75
N GLU A 945 16.34 30.12 41.06
CA GLU A 945 15.40 29.63 42.09
C GLU A 945 14.06 30.38 42.08
N GLU A 946 14.08 31.68 41.78
CA GLU A 946 12.89 32.53 41.73
C GLU A 946 12.03 32.31 40.46
N ASN A 947 12.61 31.78 39.39
CA ASN A 947 12.00 31.71 38.05
C ASN A 947 11.70 30.27 37.58
N ALA A 948 11.93 29.26 38.42
CA ALA A 948 11.75 27.85 38.07
C ALA A 948 10.33 27.50 37.59
N TRP A 949 9.30 28.18 38.11
CA TRP A 949 7.91 27.97 37.70
C TRP A 949 7.60 28.54 36.30
N GLU A 950 8.33 29.58 35.85
CA GLU A 950 8.14 30.19 34.54
C GLU A 950 8.72 29.31 33.42
N LEU A 951 9.80 28.58 33.71
CA LEU A 951 10.43 27.65 32.77
C LEU A 951 9.45 26.58 32.26
N GLY A 952 8.55 26.11 33.14
CA GLY A 952 7.51 25.15 32.79
C GLY A 952 6.43 25.70 31.84
N LYS A 953 6.28 27.03 31.74
CA LYS A 953 5.32 27.72 30.86
C LYS A 953 5.96 28.26 29.57
N ASN A 954 7.29 28.26 29.48
CA ASN A 954 8.01 28.72 28.29
C ASN A 954 7.84 27.72 27.14
N LEU A 955 7.27 28.18 26.04
CA LEU A 955 6.94 27.36 24.87
C LEU A 955 8.20 26.81 24.17
N LEU A 956 9.28 27.59 24.08
CA LEU A 956 10.55 27.15 23.49
C LEU A 956 11.20 26.05 24.32
N HIS A 957 11.15 26.16 25.65
CA HIS A 957 11.64 25.10 26.54
C HIS A 957 10.82 23.81 26.39
N GLN A 958 9.48 23.90 26.30
CA GLN A 958 8.63 22.72 26.10
C GLN A 958 8.89 22.04 24.75
N GLN A 959 9.04 22.82 23.68
CA GLN A 959 9.38 22.34 22.34
C GLN A 959 10.77 21.69 22.33
N GLY A 960 11.79 22.39 22.83
CA GLY A 960 13.15 21.88 22.90
C GLY A 960 13.29 20.63 23.78
N LYS A 961 12.57 20.54 24.91
CA LYS A 961 12.54 19.35 25.77
C LYS A 961 11.95 18.13 25.04
N LYS A 962 10.90 18.33 24.23
CA LYS A 962 10.32 17.27 23.39
C LYS A 962 11.30 16.83 22.30
N THR A 963 11.98 17.78 21.66
CA THR A 963 12.99 17.51 20.64
C THR A 963 14.19 16.76 21.22
N LYS A 964 14.76 17.25 22.33
CA LYS A 964 15.82 16.58 23.11
C LYS A 964 15.46 15.15 23.48
N GLY A 965 14.30 14.91 24.08
CA GLY A 965 13.88 13.55 24.46
C GLY A 965 13.62 12.63 23.26
N GLY A 966 13.31 13.17 22.09
CA GLY A 966 13.28 12.43 20.84
C GLY A 966 14.67 12.11 20.31
N LEU A 967 15.61 13.03 20.49
CA LEU A 967 16.99 12.92 20.05
C LEU A 967 17.77 11.88 20.87
N GLU A 968 17.64 11.90 22.19
CA GLU A 968 18.24 10.89 23.10
C GLU A 968 17.77 9.46 22.76
N LYS A 969 16.50 9.30 22.37
CA LYS A 969 15.97 8.01 21.92
C LYS A 969 16.61 7.53 20.62
N LEU A 970 16.83 8.43 19.65
CA LEU A 970 17.49 8.10 18.39
C LEU A 970 18.99 7.80 18.61
N LEU A 971 19.66 8.55 19.49
CA LEU A 971 21.04 8.24 19.90
C LEU A 971 21.17 6.86 20.56
N ALA A 972 20.18 6.47 21.38
CA ALA A 972 20.14 5.14 21.98
C ALA A 972 19.75 4.01 21.01
N ALA A 973 19.12 4.36 19.87
CA ALA A 973 18.67 3.42 18.84
C ALA A 973 19.75 3.16 17.78
N GLY A 974 20.58 4.15 17.43
CA GLY A 974 21.59 4.01 16.38
C GLY A 974 22.57 2.85 16.59
N PRO A 975 23.18 2.67 17.77
CA PRO A 975 24.07 1.54 18.05
C PRO A 975 23.37 0.16 18.01
N LYS A 976 22.03 0.14 17.94
CA LYS A 976 21.21 -1.08 17.89
C LYS A 976 20.68 -1.36 16.48
N ALA A 977 20.98 -0.52 15.49
CA ALA A 977 20.58 -0.74 14.10
C ALA A 977 21.21 -2.03 13.56
N LYS A 978 20.44 -2.84 12.81
CA LYS A 978 20.89 -4.16 12.32
C LYS A 978 21.46 -4.13 10.91
N ASN A 979 21.17 -3.07 10.14
CA ASN A 979 21.62 -2.90 8.77
C ASN A 979 21.88 -1.42 8.44
N SER A 980 22.52 -1.17 7.30
CA SER A 980 22.95 0.17 6.85
C SER A 980 21.76 1.12 6.64
N LEU A 981 20.63 0.60 6.16
CA LEU A 981 19.41 1.38 5.92
C LEU A 981 18.80 1.92 7.22
N GLN A 982 18.65 1.07 8.24
CA GLN A 982 18.13 1.47 9.55
C GLN A 982 19.04 2.50 10.22
N LEU A 983 20.36 2.30 10.13
CA LEU A 983 21.33 3.21 10.70
C LEU A 983 21.31 4.58 10.00
N ASN A 984 21.23 4.59 8.67
CA ASN A 984 21.15 5.83 7.88
C ASN A 984 19.83 6.59 8.13
N SER A 985 18.70 5.89 8.21
CA SER A 985 17.41 6.48 8.56
C SER A 985 17.44 7.09 9.98
N THR A 986 18.01 6.38 10.95
CA THR A 986 18.19 6.87 12.32
C THR A 986 19.08 8.10 12.35
N LEU A 987 20.19 8.09 11.61
CA LEU A 987 21.11 9.23 11.47
C LEU A 987 20.41 10.45 10.85
N GLY A 988 19.65 10.26 9.76
CA GLY A 988 18.91 11.33 9.10
C GLY A 988 17.84 11.97 10.01
N GLN A 989 17.08 11.15 10.73
CA GLN A 989 16.09 11.65 11.70
C GLN A 989 16.75 12.38 12.88
N ALA A 990 17.91 11.88 13.34
CA ALA A 990 18.64 12.49 14.43
C ALA A 990 19.22 13.85 14.00
N LYS A 991 19.75 13.97 12.77
CA LYS A 991 20.20 15.24 12.18
C LYS A 991 19.11 16.29 12.12
N ALA A 992 17.92 15.94 11.60
CA ALA A 992 16.79 16.88 11.54
C ALA A 992 16.33 17.34 12.94
N LYS A 993 16.36 16.46 13.93
CA LYS A 993 16.03 16.83 15.31
C LYS A 993 17.12 17.67 15.97
N LEU A 994 18.40 17.43 15.66
CA LEU A 994 19.50 18.27 16.12
C LEU A 994 19.37 19.69 15.57
N GLU A 995 19.07 19.84 14.29
CA GLU A 995 18.82 21.14 13.67
C GLU A 995 17.66 21.89 14.34
N SER A 996 16.55 21.21 14.62
CA SER A 996 15.42 21.80 15.36
C SER A 996 15.79 22.21 16.80
N LEU A 997 16.65 21.43 17.48
CA LEU A 997 17.15 21.78 18.82
C LEU A 997 18.05 23.02 18.77
N MET A 998 18.94 23.09 17.78
CA MET A 998 19.82 24.24 17.53
C MET A 998 19.05 25.52 17.17
N GLN A 999 17.97 25.39 16.38
CA GLN A 999 17.08 26.51 16.08
C GLN A 999 16.39 27.03 17.34
N THR A 1000 15.94 26.13 18.23
CA THR A 1000 15.33 26.51 19.51
C THR A 1000 16.31 27.25 20.41
N LEU A 1001 17.57 26.77 20.46
CA LEU A 1001 18.67 27.44 21.17
C LEU A 1001 18.92 28.86 20.63
N THR A 1002 19.01 28.99 19.30
CA THR A 1002 19.23 30.27 18.62
C THR A 1002 18.11 31.25 18.91
N GLN A 1003 16.84 30.83 18.78
CA GLN A 1003 15.68 31.66 19.09
C GLN A 1003 15.65 32.12 20.55
N GLN A 1004 16.05 31.26 21.50
CA GLN A 1004 16.09 31.64 22.91
C GLN A 1004 17.21 32.66 23.18
N ARG A 1005 18.37 32.51 22.52
CA ARG A 1005 19.47 33.47 22.59
C ARG A 1005 19.08 34.83 22.02
N GLU A 1006 18.45 34.85 20.84
CA GLU A 1006 17.95 36.08 20.21
C GLU A 1006 16.92 36.79 21.10
N LYS A 1007 15.95 36.06 21.67
CA LYS A 1007 14.98 36.64 22.60
C LYS A 1007 15.64 37.25 23.85
N ALA A 1008 16.65 36.57 24.40
CA ALA A 1008 17.40 37.10 25.53
C ALA A 1008 18.12 38.38 25.16
N GLN A 1009 18.77 38.41 23.99
CA GLN A 1009 19.53 39.55 23.52
C GLN A 1009 18.63 40.76 23.20
N GLN A 1010 17.50 40.56 22.53
CA GLN A 1010 16.52 41.61 22.25
C GLN A 1010 15.99 42.28 23.52
N GLU A 1011 15.69 41.50 24.57
CA GLU A 1011 15.24 42.06 25.85
C GLU A 1011 16.35 42.79 26.61
N ILE A 1012 17.59 42.30 26.51
CA ILE A 1012 18.77 42.98 27.08
C ILE A 1012 19.02 44.31 26.36
N GLU A 1013 18.97 44.35 25.03
CA GLU A 1013 19.12 45.57 24.22
C GLU A 1013 18.01 46.59 24.56
N LEU A 1014 16.76 46.14 24.71
CA LEU A 1014 15.65 46.98 25.16
C LEU A 1014 15.87 47.53 26.58
N ALA A 1015 16.43 46.70 27.47
CA ALA A 1015 16.75 47.10 28.83
C ALA A 1015 17.95 48.07 28.88
N GLU A 1016 18.94 47.92 28.01
CA GLU A 1016 20.04 48.87 27.81
C GLU A 1016 19.51 50.24 27.37
N GLU A 1017 18.65 50.28 26.34
CA GLU A 1017 18.04 51.52 25.86
C GLU A 1017 17.30 52.25 26.99
N LYS A 1018 16.47 51.53 27.76
CA LYS A 1018 15.73 52.11 28.88
C LYS A 1018 16.60 52.47 30.07
N GLN A 1019 17.67 51.74 30.33
CA GLN A 1019 18.64 52.08 31.37
C GLN A 1019 19.30 53.44 31.07
N THR A 1020 19.53 53.80 29.81
CA THR A 1020 20.07 55.13 29.47
C THR A 1020 19.07 56.26 29.74
N GLN A 1021 17.77 56.00 29.63
CA GLN A 1021 16.71 56.99 29.78
C GLN A 1021 16.22 57.13 31.22
N PHE A 1022 16.10 56.03 31.96
CA PHE A 1022 15.43 55.97 33.27
C PHE A 1022 16.26 55.30 34.38
N GLY A 1023 17.49 54.88 34.08
CA GLY A 1023 18.30 54.04 34.96
C GLY A 1023 18.90 54.74 36.18
N ASN A 1024 19.14 53.94 37.22
CA ASN A 1024 19.87 54.27 38.45
C ASN A 1024 20.97 53.22 38.75
N ALA A 1025 21.71 53.37 39.85
CA ALA A 1025 22.81 52.47 40.20
C ALA A 1025 22.36 51.01 40.45
N GLU A 1026 21.15 50.80 40.97
CA GLU A 1026 20.59 49.48 41.28
C GLU A 1026 20.17 48.72 40.00
N THR A 1027 19.46 49.41 39.10
CA THR A 1027 19.04 48.87 37.79
C THR A 1027 20.23 48.56 36.88
N LYS A 1028 21.32 49.33 36.98
CA LYS A 1028 22.57 49.04 36.27
C LYS A 1028 23.21 47.71 36.69
N GLY A 1029 23.13 47.37 37.98
CA GLY A 1029 23.62 46.08 38.50
C GLY A 1029 22.78 44.90 38.02
N ILE A 1030 21.47 45.07 37.88
CA ILE A 1030 20.56 44.03 37.36
C ILE A 1030 20.79 43.81 35.86
N LEU A 1031 21.02 44.87 35.08
CA LEU A 1031 21.34 44.78 33.66
C LEU A 1031 22.67 44.04 33.43
N ALA A 1032 23.72 44.40 34.18
CA ALA A 1032 25.01 43.70 34.11
C ALA A 1032 24.85 42.20 34.44
N LYS A 1033 24.05 41.88 35.46
CA LYS A 1033 23.73 40.49 35.80
C LYS A 1033 22.99 39.76 34.67
N ALA A 1034 22.09 40.42 33.94
CA ALA A 1034 21.40 39.83 32.78
C ALA A 1034 22.36 39.56 31.61
N GLN A 1035 23.29 40.49 31.35
CA GLN A 1035 24.35 40.34 30.34
C GLN A 1035 25.30 39.20 30.70
N ASP A 1036 25.78 39.15 31.95
CA ASP A 1036 26.68 38.10 32.45
C ASP A 1036 26.03 36.72 32.29
N LEU A 1037 24.79 36.56 32.76
CA LEU A 1037 24.05 35.30 32.66
C LEU A 1037 23.79 34.86 31.20
N SER A 1038 23.53 35.81 30.29
CA SER A 1038 23.38 35.48 28.87
C SER A 1038 24.73 35.09 28.24
N SER A 1039 25.83 35.76 28.62
CA SER A 1039 27.18 35.45 28.13
C SER A 1039 27.72 34.11 28.63
N GLU A 1040 27.30 33.68 29.82
CA GLU A 1040 27.57 32.35 30.38
C GLU A 1040 26.75 31.24 29.70
N GLY A 1041 25.84 31.59 28.79
CA GLY A 1041 24.98 30.65 28.06
C GLY A 1041 23.70 30.29 28.79
N MET A 1042 23.30 31.00 29.85
CA MET A 1042 22.01 30.83 30.55
C MET A 1042 20.95 31.79 30.00
N HIS A 1043 20.68 31.68 28.70
CA HIS A 1043 19.85 32.64 27.95
C HIS A 1043 18.43 32.81 28.51
N PHE A 1044 17.79 31.76 29.02
CA PHE A 1044 16.47 31.87 29.63
C PHE A 1044 16.46 32.74 30.88
N THR A 1045 17.43 32.55 31.78
CA THR A 1045 17.52 33.34 33.01
C THR A 1045 17.99 34.76 32.72
N GLY A 1046 18.91 34.96 31.76
CA GLY A 1046 19.25 36.30 31.28
C GLY A 1046 18.03 37.05 30.74
N TRP A 1047 17.21 36.38 29.94
CA TRP A 1047 15.94 36.92 29.42
C TRP A 1047 14.95 37.27 30.54
N THR A 1048 14.71 36.40 31.54
CA THR A 1048 13.74 36.71 32.61
C THR A 1048 14.19 37.91 33.44
N VAL A 1049 15.49 38.00 33.75
CA VAL A 1049 16.07 39.13 34.50
C VAL A 1049 15.93 40.44 33.70
N ALA A 1050 16.25 40.44 32.40
CA ALA A 1050 16.09 41.60 31.53
C ALA A 1050 14.62 42.04 31.38
N ARG A 1051 13.71 41.08 31.20
CA ARG A 1051 12.27 41.33 31.09
C ARG A 1051 11.70 41.93 32.37
N ASP A 1052 12.09 41.41 33.54
CA ASP A 1052 11.60 41.92 34.82
C ASP A 1052 12.18 43.31 35.14
N LEU A 1053 13.43 43.58 34.73
CA LEU A 1053 14.01 44.92 34.72
C LEU A 1053 13.21 45.89 33.82
N ASN A 1054 12.84 45.46 32.61
CA ASN A 1054 11.99 46.24 31.69
C ASN A 1054 10.61 46.56 32.28
N LYS A 1055 10.03 45.68 33.10
CA LYS A 1055 8.78 45.96 33.84
C LYS A 1055 8.97 46.99 34.95
N LEU A 1056 10.13 47.00 35.61
CA LEU A 1056 10.45 48.01 36.63
C LEU A 1056 10.53 49.40 36.00
N PHE A 1057 11.14 49.54 34.82
CA PHE A 1057 11.17 50.82 34.10
C PHE A 1057 9.78 51.34 33.74
N LYS A 1058 8.87 50.47 33.26
CA LYS A 1058 7.47 50.86 32.97
C LYS A 1058 6.72 51.39 34.22
N LYS A 1059 7.00 50.83 35.41
CA LYS A 1059 6.40 51.32 36.66
C LYS A 1059 6.96 52.68 37.08
N GLN A 1060 8.21 52.98 36.75
CA GLN A 1060 8.83 54.28 37.00
C GLN A 1060 8.32 55.36 36.03
N GLU A 1061 8.10 55.01 34.75
CA GLU A 1061 7.42 55.89 33.77
C GLU A 1061 6.00 56.27 34.25
N ALA A 1062 5.22 55.29 34.74
CA ALA A 1062 3.89 55.55 35.28
C ALA A 1062 3.87 56.42 36.56
N GLY A 1063 4.96 56.41 37.33
CA GLY A 1063 5.11 57.22 38.55
C GLY A 1063 5.39 58.71 38.30
N GLN A 1064 5.84 59.10 37.10
CA GLN A 1064 6.10 60.50 36.73
C GLN A 1064 4.90 61.21 36.08
N GLY A 1065 3.88 60.48 35.65
CA GLY A 1065 2.62 61.03 35.11
C GLY A 1065 1.53 61.13 36.17
N LYS A 1066 1.62 62.08 37.11
CA LYS A 1066 0.47 62.41 37.98
C LYS A 1066 -0.61 63.11 37.15
N GLY A 1067 -1.70 62.39 36.91
CA GLY A 1067 -3.01 62.97 36.65
C GLY A 1067 -3.77 62.32 35.50
N GLU A 1068 -4.42 61.18 35.74
CA GLU A 1068 -5.71 60.78 35.13
C GLU A 1068 -6.15 59.35 35.55
N GLU A 1069 -6.06 58.98 36.83
CA GLU A 1069 -6.57 57.69 37.35
C GLU A 1069 -8.05 57.73 37.82
N GLY A 1070 -8.85 58.66 37.29
CA GLY A 1070 -10.27 58.77 37.64
C GLY A 1070 -11.24 57.94 36.77
N ASN A 1071 -10.86 57.60 35.53
CA ASN A 1071 -11.84 57.12 34.53
C ASN A 1071 -11.74 55.62 34.16
N SER A 1072 -10.66 54.91 34.49
CA SER A 1072 -10.51 53.49 34.11
C SER A 1072 -11.29 52.54 35.03
N ILE A 1073 -11.42 52.86 36.32
CA ILE A 1073 -12.18 52.06 37.29
C ILE A 1073 -13.69 52.19 37.04
N VAL A 1074 -14.14 53.34 36.54
CA VAL A 1074 -15.56 53.57 36.20
C VAL A 1074 -15.96 52.83 34.91
N LEU A 1075 -15.07 52.73 33.90
CA LEU A 1075 -15.33 51.92 32.70
C LEU A 1075 -15.28 50.41 32.97
N GLY A 1076 -14.38 49.93 33.83
CA GLY A 1076 -14.31 48.52 34.21
C GLY A 1076 -15.56 48.05 34.97
N ALA A 1077 -16.11 48.89 35.85
CA ALA A 1077 -17.35 48.60 36.55
C ALA A 1077 -18.57 48.65 35.62
N ALA A 1078 -18.62 49.58 34.68
CA ALA A 1078 -19.70 49.67 33.69
C ALA A 1078 -19.74 48.45 32.75
N GLY A 1079 -18.58 47.97 32.30
CA GLY A 1079 -18.48 46.76 31.46
C GLY A 1079 -18.93 45.49 32.18
N ALA A 1080 -18.60 45.35 33.48
CA ALA A 1080 -19.05 44.23 34.28
C ALA A 1080 -20.58 44.25 34.53
N PHE A 1081 -21.17 45.44 34.73
CA PHE A 1081 -22.62 45.58 34.89
C PHE A 1081 -23.40 45.26 33.61
N VAL A 1082 -22.86 45.58 32.42
CA VAL A 1082 -23.49 45.21 31.13
C VAL A 1082 -23.44 43.70 30.91
N LEU A 1083 -22.35 43.03 31.27
CA LEU A 1083 -22.23 41.57 31.15
C LEU A 1083 -23.15 40.82 32.12
N ILE A 1084 -23.32 41.33 33.35
CA ILE A 1084 -24.26 40.78 34.33
C ILE A 1084 -25.71 41.00 33.87
N ALA A 1085 -26.04 42.15 33.27
CA ALA A 1085 -27.36 42.43 32.71
C ALA A 1085 -27.70 41.54 31.50
N LEU A 1086 -26.74 41.26 30.62
CA LEU A 1086 -26.90 40.34 29.48
C LEU A 1086 -27.08 38.88 29.92
N ALA A 1087 -26.33 38.43 30.92
CA ALA A 1087 -26.50 37.10 31.50
C ALA A 1087 -27.88 36.93 32.18
N PHE A 1088 -28.39 37.99 32.81
CA PHE A 1088 -29.73 37.99 33.43
C PHE A 1088 -30.87 37.98 32.38
N PHE A 1089 -30.66 38.57 31.20
CA PHE A 1089 -31.64 38.58 30.10
C PHE A 1089 -31.74 37.22 29.38
N PHE A 1090 -30.62 36.48 29.28
CA PHE A 1090 -30.60 35.16 28.65
C PHE A 1090 -31.22 34.06 29.53
N LEU A 1091 -31.13 34.17 30.85
CA LEU A 1091 -31.68 33.17 31.78
C LEU A 1091 -33.20 33.26 32.00
N ARG A 1092 -33.90 34.24 31.41
CA ARG A 1092 -35.34 34.49 31.67
C ARG A 1092 -36.30 34.16 30.52
N ARG A 1093 -35.84 33.67 29.37
CA ARG A 1093 -36.76 33.20 28.31
C ARG A 1093 -37.15 31.74 28.53
N LYS A 1094 -38.33 31.52 29.11
CA LYS A 1094 -39.04 30.23 29.09
C LYS A 1094 -39.32 29.77 27.64
N PRO A 1095 -39.23 28.46 27.35
CA PRO A 1095 -39.70 27.91 26.07
C PRO A 1095 -41.24 27.94 26.01
N PRO A 1096 -41.85 28.23 24.85
CA PRO A 1096 -43.30 28.15 24.69
C PRO A 1096 -43.80 26.69 24.60
N GLU A 1097 -44.94 26.46 25.24
CA GLU A 1097 -45.75 25.24 25.19
C GLU A 1097 -46.39 25.02 23.80
N ASN A 1098 -46.48 23.75 23.42
CA ASN A 1098 -47.39 23.03 22.50
C ASN A 1098 -48.44 23.83 21.72
N THR A 1099 -48.65 23.50 20.43
CA THR A 1099 -49.73 22.58 19.96
C THR A 1099 -49.80 22.43 18.42
N GLU A 1100 -50.13 21.18 18.02
CA GLU A 1100 -51.01 20.77 16.91
C GLU A 1100 -50.61 20.93 15.42
N GLY A 1101 -50.65 19.77 14.72
CA GLY A 1101 -51.51 19.67 13.54
C GLY A 1101 -50.97 18.97 12.29
N SER A 1102 -51.24 17.66 12.17
CA SER A 1102 -51.49 16.87 10.94
C SER A 1102 -50.34 16.67 9.94
N GLY A 1103 -50.06 15.48 9.39
CA GLY A 1103 -50.72 14.18 9.45
C GLY A 1103 -50.26 13.31 8.26
N LEU A 1104 -50.39 11.98 8.43
CA LEU A 1104 -50.35 10.89 7.43
C LEU A 1104 -48.93 10.45 6.98
N GLY A 1105 -48.52 9.17 7.09
CA GLY A 1105 -49.29 7.95 7.32
C GLY A 1105 -48.45 6.82 7.95
N GLN A 1106 -49.17 6.02 8.76
CA GLN A 1106 -48.78 4.73 9.29
C GLN A 1106 -48.80 3.65 8.20
N GLU A 1107 -47.95 2.65 8.38
CA GLU A 1107 -48.22 1.18 8.41
C GLU A 1107 -46.84 0.53 8.22
N GLY A 1108 -46.27 -0.24 9.13
CA GLY A 1108 -46.85 -1.30 9.95
C GLY A 1108 -46.06 -2.56 9.59
N PHE A 1109 -45.34 -3.15 10.55
CA PHE A 1109 -45.33 -4.59 10.86
C PHE A 1109 -44.18 -4.92 11.80
N ALA A 1110 -44.57 -5.49 12.93
CA ALA A 1110 -43.74 -6.07 13.95
C ALA A 1110 -43.49 -7.57 13.67
N ASN A 1111 -42.46 -8.08 14.37
CA ASN A 1111 -42.26 -9.46 14.83
C ASN A 1111 -41.83 -10.53 13.82
N GLY A 1112 -40.81 -11.28 14.21
CA GLY A 1112 -40.53 -12.61 13.65
C GLY A 1112 -39.15 -13.14 14.01
N ILE A 1113 -39.10 -13.96 15.06
CA ILE A 1113 -37.95 -14.73 15.52
C ILE A 1113 -37.58 -15.83 14.51
N SER A 1114 -36.33 -15.86 14.05
CA SER A 1114 -35.47 -17.06 13.84
C SER A 1114 -34.13 -16.65 13.27
#